data_AF-A0A4W2G270-F1
#
_entry.id   AF-A0A4W2G270-F1
#
_cell.length_a   1.000
_cell.length_b   1.000
_cell.length_c   1.000
_cell.angle_alpha   90.00
_cell.angle_beta   90.00
_cell.angle_gamma   90.00
#
_symmetry.space_group_name_H-M   'P 1'
#
loop_
_entity.id
_entity.type
_entity.pdbx_description
1 polymer ?
#
loop_
_entity_poly.entity_id
_entity_poly.type
_entity_poly.pdbx_seq_one_letter_code
_entity_poly.pdbx_strand_id
1 'polypeptide(L)'
;MAGRRAGAGAGAGTLLALLVLRALGAAAHPQCLDFRPPFRPPQPLRFCSQYSAFGCCTPEQDAALARRFGAVAARVDAAMWAECAGYALDLLCQECSPYAAHLYDAEDPSTPLRTVPGLCEDYCLDMWQTCRGLFRHLSPDRELWALEGNRAKLCRSLSLDDTDYCFPRLLVNENLNSNLGRVVADAEGCLQLCLEEVANGLRNPVAMVHARDGTHRFFVAEQLGLVWVYLPDRSRLEKPFLNISRAVLTSPWEGDERGFLGLAFHPSFRHNGKLYVYYSVGVGFDEWIRISEFRVSEDDVNAVDHDSERIILEIEEPASNHNGGQLLFGDDGYLYIFTGDGGMAGDPFGKFGNAQNKSALLGKVLRIDVDRNERGPLYRIPPDNPFVGDPAARPEVYAFGVRNMWRCSFDRGDPATGAGRGRLFCGDVGQNKFEEVDLVERGRNYGWRAREGYQCYDRKLCANASLDDVLPIFAYPHKLGKSVTGGYVYRGCEYPNLNGLYVFGDFMSGRLMSLRENPETGQWRYSEICMGRGQTCAFPGLINNYYPHIISFGEDEAGELYFMSTGMPSATVAHGVVYKMIDPSRRAPPGKCQIQPSRVKVRSRLIHFVPKEKFIRRTESTPRPTKAPRRSRPTAAPPAPTPRPPRPTSRPGRRRGSGRRRGRLGTADPEPSNGAVRLVRPAGLSPGRGRVEVFAGGRWGTVCDDAWDTKAAAVVCRQLGFLYAARAAKRAEFGEGRTLPILLDDVRCTGSERNLLECAHAGLGSHNCGHQEDAGVVCSREDPDL
;
A
#
# COMPACT_ATOMS: atom_id res chain seq x y z
N MET A 1 1.25 29.79 -77.97
CA MET A 1 1.02 31.26 -78.03
C MET A 1 0.53 31.69 -76.65
N ALA A 2 1.41 32.31 -75.86
CA ALA A 2 1.40 33.75 -75.54
C ALA A 2 0.23 34.14 -74.60
N GLY A 3 0.40 34.68 -73.40
CA GLY A 3 1.59 35.28 -72.82
C GLY A 3 1.48 35.54 -71.30
N ARG A 4 2.62 35.98 -70.77
CA ARG A 4 2.98 36.30 -69.38
C ARG A 4 2.43 37.66 -68.91
N ARG A 5 2.19 37.78 -67.59
CA ARG A 5 2.58 38.86 -66.63
C ARG A 5 1.88 38.54 -65.29
N ALA A 6 2.54 38.05 -64.22
CA ALA A 6 3.53 38.64 -63.30
C ALA A 6 2.97 39.76 -62.38
N GLY A 7 2.94 39.49 -61.06
CA GLY A 7 2.56 40.40 -59.96
C GLY A 7 1.83 39.68 -58.81
N ALA A 8 2.46 38.78 -58.06
CA ALA A 8 3.06 39.01 -56.73
C ALA A 8 2.06 39.29 -55.57
N GLY A 9 1.77 38.22 -54.81
CA GLY A 9 1.88 38.17 -53.33
C GLY A 9 0.97 39.02 -52.44
N ALA A 10 -0.05 38.38 -51.86
CA ALA A 10 -0.38 38.41 -50.41
C ALA A 10 -1.74 37.75 -50.20
N GLY A 11 -1.77 36.46 -49.81
CA GLY A 11 -3.06 35.78 -49.67
C GLY A 11 -2.98 34.34 -49.16
N ALA A 12 -2.21 34.10 -48.10
CA ALA A 12 -2.28 32.84 -47.35
C ALA A 12 -1.78 32.94 -45.89
N GLY A 13 -1.35 34.14 -45.44
CA GLY A 13 -0.80 34.34 -44.09
C GLY A 13 -1.84 34.65 -43.01
N THR A 14 -3.08 34.97 -43.38
CA THR A 14 -4.07 35.50 -42.43
C THR A 14 -4.95 34.42 -41.79
N LEU A 15 -5.10 33.23 -42.38
CA LEU A 15 -5.89 32.15 -41.76
C LEU A 15 -5.07 31.26 -40.79
N LEU A 16 -3.75 31.17 -40.96
CA LEU A 16 -2.89 30.43 -40.03
C LEU A 16 -2.60 31.25 -38.75
N ALA A 17 -2.55 32.57 -38.85
CA ALA A 17 -2.36 33.44 -37.68
C ALA A 17 -3.56 33.40 -36.71
N LEU A 18 -4.79 33.26 -37.22
CA LEU A 18 -6.02 33.23 -36.41
C LEU A 18 -6.26 31.90 -35.67
N LEU A 19 -5.66 30.79 -36.13
CA LEU A 19 -5.68 29.50 -35.42
C LEU A 19 -4.52 29.36 -34.42
N VAL A 20 -3.37 30.00 -34.68
CA VAL A 20 -2.25 30.07 -33.72
C VAL A 20 -2.55 31.04 -32.56
N LEU A 21 -3.39 32.06 -32.77
CA LEU A 21 -3.84 32.96 -31.70
C LEU A 21 -4.90 32.36 -30.75
N ARG A 22 -5.52 31.22 -31.07
CA ARG A 22 -6.39 30.48 -30.13
C ARG A 22 -5.64 29.46 -29.27
N ALA A 23 -4.40 29.10 -29.63
CA ALA A 23 -3.53 28.24 -28.81
C ALA A 23 -2.72 29.02 -27.76
N LEU A 24 -2.77 30.37 -27.76
CA LEU A 24 -2.04 31.24 -26.84
C LEU A 24 -2.84 31.66 -25.58
N GLY A 25 -4.00 31.04 -25.33
CA GLY A 25 -4.92 31.44 -24.25
C GLY A 25 -5.19 30.40 -23.16
N ALA A 26 -4.62 29.19 -23.25
CA ALA A 26 -4.67 28.22 -22.16
C ALA A 26 -3.36 28.28 -21.37
N ALA A 27 -3.10 29.43 -20.75
CA ALA A 27 -2.12 29.46 -19.67
C ALA A 27 -2.72 28.61 -18.55
N ALA A 28 -2.08 27.49 -18.21
CA ALA A 28 -2.36 26.77 -16.98
C ALA A 28 -2.34 27.80 -15.84
N HIS A 29 -3.42 27.87 -15.07
CA HIS A 29 -3.53 28.82 -13.97
C HIS A 29 -2.33 28.62 -13.03
N PRO A 30 -1.62 29.66 -12.60
CA PRO A 30 -0.54 29.52 -11.63
C PRO A 30 -1.18 28.99 -10.35
N GLN A 31 -0.91 27.74 -10.00
CA GLN A 31 -1.55 27.09 -8.87
C GLN A 31 -0.50 26.59 -7.89
N CYS A 32 -0.69 27.00 -6.64
CA CYS A 32 -0.09 26.39 -5.46
C CYS A 32 -0.52 24.93 -5.23
N LEU A 33 -1.34 24.32 -6.09
CA LEU A 33 -1.73 22.90 -6.05
C LEU A 33 -0.55 21.95 -5.94
N ASP A 34 0.55 22.40 -6.51
CA ASP A 34 1.66 21.55 -6.74
C ASP A 34 2.86 21.99 -5.90
N PHE A 35 2.93 23.23 -5.40
CA PHE A 35 3.79 23.47 -4.25
C PHE A 35 3.01 23.01 -3.05
N ARG A 36 3.19 21.79 -2.60
CA ARG A 36 2.84 21.55 -1.22
C ARG A 36 4.11 21.81 -0.35
N PRO A 37 4.00 21.88 0.99
CA PRO A 37 4.83 22.76 1.82
C PRO A 37 6.23 22.27 2.29
N PRO A 38 7.17 23.14 2.71
CA PRO A 38 6.90 24.46 3.29
C PRO A 38 6.44 25.43 2.22
N PHE A 39 5.26 26.03 2.44
CA PHE A 39 4.76 27.14 1.64
C PHE A 39 5.55 28.38 2.06
N ARG A 40 6.84 28.42 1.77
CA ARG A 40 7.64 29.60 2.02
C ARG A 40 8.38 29.93 0.73
N PRO A 41 8.08 31.07 0.10
CA PRO A 41 8.83 31.54 -1.04
C PRO A 41 10.34 31.55 -0.71
N PRO A 42 11.21 31.18 -1.66
CA PRO A 42 12.67 31.14 -1.43
C PRO A 42 13.23 32.52 -1.04
N GLN A 43 12.52 33.60 -1.40
CA GLN A 43 12.78 34.96 -0.98
C GLN A 43 11.45 35.65 -0.65
N PRO A 44 11.43 36.64 0.27
CA PRO A 44 10.23 37.42 0.54
C PRO A 44 9.65 38.05 -0.74
N LEU A 45 8.36 37.87 -0.95
CA LEU A 45 7.61 38.49 -2.04
C LEU A 45 7.46 39.99 -1.77
N ARG A 46 7.59 40.78 -2.84
CA ARG A 46 7.53 42.25 -2.75
C ARG A 46 6.13 42.78 -2.99
N PHE A 47 5.36 42.11 -3.85
CA PHE A 47 4.02 42.54 -4.23
C PHE A 47 2.96 41.83 -3.38
N CYS A 48 2.88 40.51 -3.42
CA CYS A 48 2.00 39.69 -2.60
C CYS A 48 2.63 39.38 -1.23
N SER A 49 2.99 40.43 -0.48
CA SER A 49 3.78 40.33 0.75
C SER A 49 3.12 39.49 1.84
N GLN A 50 1.78 39.39 1.85
CA GLN A 50 1.02 38.55 2.79
C GLN A 50 1.35 37.06 2.66
N TYR A 51 1.88 36.63 1.51
CA TYR A 51 2.30 35.26 1.23
C TYR A 51 3.82 35.05 1.34
N SER A 52 4.57 36.07 1.77
CA SER A 52 6.05 36.00 1.91
C SER A 52 6.52 35.03 3.00
N ALA A 53 5.72 34.86 4.06
CA ALA A 53 6.01 33.91 5.14
C ALA A 53 5.35 32.54 4.91
N PHE A 54 4.32 32.50 4.06
CA PHE A 54 3.36 31.43 3.98
C PHE A 54 2.66 31.40 2.60
N GLY A 55 3.39 31.06 1.53
CA GLY A 55 2.91 31.07 0.15
C GLY A 55 3.79 30.30 -0.81
N CYS A 56 3.38 30.21 -2.08
CA CYS A 56 4.06 29.36 -3.06
C CYS A 56 4.41 30.05 -4.39
N CYS A 57 4.23 31.37 -4.46
CA CYS A 57 4.79 32.14 -5.56
C CYS A 57 6.32 32.24 -5.46
N THR A 58 6.96 32.20 -6.61
CA THR A 58 8.35 32.63 -6.83
C THR A 58 8.41 34.15 -7.01
N PRO A 59 9.60 34.78 -6.86
CA PRO A 59 9.77 36.21 -7.17
C PRO A 59 9.33 36.58 -8.59
N GLU A 60 9.51 35.69 -9.56
CA GLU A 60 9.10 35.88 -10.94
C GLU A 60 7.57 35.91 -11.10
N GLN A 61 6.87 35.01 -10.41
CA GLN A 61 5.41 34.96 -10.37
C GLN A 61 4.84 36.19 -9.64
N ASP A 62 5.44 36.59 -8.53
CA ASP A 62 5.07 37.81 -7.79
C ASP A 62 5.21 39.07 -8.66
N ALA A 63 6.31 39.18 -9.43
CA ALA A 63 6.50 40.25 -10.40
C ALA A 63 5.48 40.20 -11.56
N ALA A 64 5.04 39.00 -11.97
CA ALA A 64 4.00 38.86 -12.99
C ALA A 64 2.62 39.32 -12.48
N LEU A 65 2.28 39.02 -11.23
CA LEU A 65 1.07 39.52 -10.57
C LEU A 65 1.10 41.05 -10.43
N ALA A 66 2.26 41.62 -10.06
CA ALA A 66 2.43 43.07 -10.00
C ALA A 66 2.17 43.75 -11.36
N ARG A 67 2.64 43.15 -12.47
CA ARG A 67 2.36 43.65 -13.83
C ARG A 67 0.87 43.55 -14.18
N ARG A 68 0.19 42.45 -13.82
CA ARG A 68 -1.26 42.28 -14.04
C ARG A 68 -2.06 43.31 -13.25
N PHE A 69 -1.69 43.58 -12.00
CA PHE A 69 -2.31 44.62 -11.18
C PHE A 69 -2.20 46.01 -11.83
N GLY A 70 -1.01 46.38 -12.31
CA GLY A 70 -0.83 47.63 -13.06
C GLY A 70 -1.65 47.69 -14.36
N ALA A 71 -1.81 46.56 -15.05
CA ALA A 71 -2.65 46.48 -16.25
C ALA A 71 -4.15 46.63 -15.95
N VAL A 72 -4.63 46.15 -14.81
CA VAL A 72 -6.01 46.39 -14.34
C VAL A 72 -6.18 47.86 -14.00
N ALA A 73 -5.24 48.44 -13.24
CA ALA A 73 -5.25 49.87 -12.88
C ALA A 73 -5.38 50.79 -14.11
N ALA A 74 -4.69 50.44 -15.20
CA ALA A 74 -4.73 51.22 -16.44
C ALA A 74 -6.04 51.11 -17.23
N ARG A 75 -6.91 50.14 -16.91
CA ARG A 75 -8.19 49.88 -17.62
C ARG A 75 -9.42 50.32 -16.83
N VAL A 76 -9.27 50.57 -15.53
CA VAL A 76 -10.34 50.99 -14.62
C VAL A 76 -10.27 52.51 -14.45
N ASP A 77 -11.42 53.16 -14.25
CA ASP A 77 -11.43 54.60 -14.00
C ASP A 77 -10.77 54.96 -12.67
N ALA A 78 -10.21 56.16 -12.57
CA ALA A 78 -9.40 56.56 -11.42
C ALA A 78 -10.18 56.59 -10.10
N ALA A 79 -11.49 56.88 -10.14
CA ALA A 79 -12.33 56.94 -8.94
C ALA A 79 -12.61 55.53 -8.42
N MET A 80 -13.04 54.62 -9.31
CA MET A 80 -13.23 53.21 -8.98
C MET A 80 -11.92 52.56 -8.53
N TRP A 81 -10.80 52.86 -9.18
CA TRP A 81 -9.51 52.29 -8.79
C TRP A 81 -9.08 52.73 -7.38
N ALA A 82 -9.33 53.98 -7.01
CA ALA A 82 -9.03 54.48 -5.66
C ALA A 82 -9.77 53.72 -4.56
N GLU A 83 -11.01 53.27 -4.84
CA GLU A 83 -11.82 52.49 -3.91
C GLU A 83 -11.54 50.98 -3.98
N CYS A 84 -11.16 50.46 -5.16
CA CYS A 84 -11.15 49.02 -5.44
C CYS A 84 -9.76 48.37 -5.56
N ALA A 85 -8.67 49.16 -5.49
CA ALA A 85 -7.31 48.64 -5.60
C ALA A 85 -7.00 47.55 -4.54
N GLY A 86 -7.55 47.66 -3.33
CA GLY A 86 -7.40 46.64 -2.27
C GLY A 86 -7.96 45.28 -2.69
N TYR A 87 -9.21 45.23 -3.16
CA TYR A 87 -9.82 43.99 -3.66
C TYR A 87 -9.09 43.42 -4.87
N ALA A 88 -8.60 44.27 -5.79
CA ALA A 88 -7.81 43.81 -6.93
C ALA A 88 -6.52 43.11 -6.47
N LEU A 89 -5.83 43.67 -5.47
CA LEU A 89 -4.63 43.10 -4.89
C LEU A 89 -4.93 41.77 -4.20
N ASP A 90 -5.95 41.76 -3.33
CA ASP A 90 -6.38 40.58 -2.57
C ASP A 90 -6.68 39.39 -3.48
N LEU A 91 -7.49 39.61 -4.53
CA LEU A 91 -7.89 38.56 -5.46
C LEU A 91 -6.72 38.04 -6.30
N LEU A 92 -5.89 38.93 -6.85
CA LEU A 92 -4.72 38.51 -7.65
C LEU A 92 -3.71 37.73 -6.81
N CYS A 93 -3.49 38.14 -5.57
CA CYS A 93 -2.53 37.47 -4.71
C CYS A 93 -3.00 36.09 -4.23
N GLN A 94 -4.29 35.72 -4.38
CA GLN A 94 -4.75 34.35 -4.07
C GLN A 94 -4.09 33.28 -4.92
N GLU A 95 -3.48 33.63 -6.07
CA GLU A 95 -2.63 32.71 -6.84
C GLU A 95 -1.40 32.23 -6.05
N CYS A 96 -0.94 33.04 -5.09
CA CYS A 96 0.16 32.70 -4.19
C CYS A 96 -0.28 31.98 -2.91
N SER A 97 -1.60 31.83 -2.71
CA SER A 97 -2.17 31.19 -1.53
C SER A 97 -1.85 29.71 -1.51
N PRO A 98 -1.38 29.15 -0.37
CA PRO A 98 -1.25 27.70 -0.18
C PRO A 98 -2.49 26.87 -0.51
N TYR A 99 -3.66 27.52 -0.54
CA TYR A 99 -4.96 26.91 -0.83
C TYR A 99 -5.51 27.30 -2.20
N ALA A 100 -4.69 27.83 -3.12
CA ALA A 100 -5.14 28.23 -4.45
C ALA A 100 -5.89 27.09 -5.18
N ALA A 101 -5.49 25.84 -4.92
CA ALA A 101 -6.21 24.62 -5.27
C ALA A 101 -7.73 24.70 -5.05
N HIS A 102 -8.12 24.84 -3.79
CA HIS A 102 -9.50 24.92 -3.34
C HIS A 102 -10.16 26.23 -3.78
N LEU A 103 -9.43 27.34 -3.72
CA LEU A 103 -9.98 28.65 -4.08
C LEU A 103 -10.41 28.73 -5.54
N TYR A 104 -9.74 28.01 -6.44
CA TYR A 104 -10.02 28.06 -7.88
C TYR A 104 -10.73 26.81 -8.43
N ASP A 105 -11.25 25.94 -7.55
CA ASP A 105 -11.88 24.64 -7.88
C ASP A 105 -11.00 23.76 -8.79
N ALA A 106 -9.71 23.72 -8.49
CA ALA A 106 -8.69 23.16 -9.37
C ALA A 106 -8.22 21.75 -8.96
N GLU A 107 -8.80 21.20 -7.91
CA GLU A 107 -8.38 19.94 -7.30
C GLU A 107 -8.78 18.70 -8.11
N ASP A 108 -9.80 18.85 -8.96
CA ASP A 108 -10.37 17.80 -9.79
C ASP A 108 -10.26 18.22 -11.26
N PRO A 109 -9.59 17.44 -12.13
CA PRO A 109 -9.50 17.75 -13.55
C PRO A 109 -10.85 17.75 -14.28
N SER A 110 -11.93 17.25 -13.66
CA SER A 110 -13.29 17.25 -14.20
C SER A 110 -14.14 18.46 -13.78
N THR A 111 -13.67 19.29 -12.85
CA THR A 111 -14.35 20.51 -12.40
C THR A 111 -13.89 21.72 -13.22
N PRO A 112 -14.81 22.56 -13.76
CA PRO A 112 -14.42 23.78 -14.45
C PRO A 112 -13.67 24.74 -13.53
N LEU A 113 -12.45 25.14 -13.94
CA LEU A 113 -11.62 26.08 -13.21
C LEU A 113 -12.29 27.44 -13.07
N ARG A 114 -12.31 27.97 -11.84
CA ARG A 114 -12.72 29.35 -11.62
C ARG A 114 -11.66 30.31 -12.14
N THR A 115 -12.11 31.48 -12.55
CA THR A 115 -11.25 32.60 -13.00
C THR A 115 -11.05 33.66 -11.92
N VAL A 116 -11.77 33.54 -10.80
CA VAL A 116 -11.72 34.39 -9.61
C VAL A 116 -11.75 33.46 -8.41
N PRO A 117 -10.99 33.72 -7.33
CA PRO A 117 -10.96 32.83 -6.17
C PRO A 117 -12.31 32.80 -5.46
N GLY A 118 -12.60 31.68 -4.80
CA GLY A 118 -13.77 31.50 -3.96
C GLY A 118 -13.78 32.46 -2.77
N LEU A 119 -14.89 33.18 -2.60
CA LEU A 119 -15.03 34.23 -1.61
C LEU A 119 -16.00 33.82 -0.51
N CYS A 120 -15.71 34.24 0.72
CA CYS A 120 -16.70 34.17 1.79
C CYS A 120 -17.87 35.09 1.45
N GLU A 121 -19.07 34.69 1.86
CA GLU A 121 -20.31 35.40 1.49
C GLU A 121 -20.28 36.87 1.91
N ASP A 122 -19.83 37.16 3.13
CA ASP A 122 -19.67 38.51 3.67
C ASP A 122 -18.69 39.36 2.86
N TYR A 123 -17.51 38.82 2.52
CA TYR A 123 -16.51 39.52 1.72
C TYR A 123 -16.99 39.77 0.27
N CYS A 124 -17.70 38.79 -0.33
CA CYS A 124 -18.31 38.99 -1.65
C CYS A 124 -19.39 40.08 -1.62
N LEU A 125 -20.25 40.07 -0.60
CA LEU A 125 -21.33 41.05 -0.46
C LEU A 125 -20.81 42.47 -0.32
N ASP A 126 -19.71 42.64 0.42
CA ASP A 126 -19.01 43.91 0.60
C ASP A 126 -18.36 44.37 -0.71
N MET A 127 -17.59 43.50 -1.35
CA MET A 127 -16.97 43.78 -2.66
C MET A 127 -18.02 44.09 -3.75
N TRP A 128 -19.18 43.45 -3.74
CA TRP A 128 -20.23 43.72 -4.71
C TRP A 128 -20.84 45.11 -4.53
N GLN A 129 -21.00 45.57 -3.30
CA GLN A 129 -21.57 46.90 -3.02
C GLN A 129 -20.65 48.01 -3.49
N THR A 130 -19.35 47.84 -3.26
CA THR A 130 -18.34 48.88 -3.50
C THR A 130 -17.69 48.77 -4.88
N CYS A 131 -17.43 47.54 -5.36
CA CYS A 131 -16.46 47.27 -6.42
C CYS A 131 -16.90 46.25 -7.48
N ARG A 132 -18.22 46.01 -7.67
CA ARG A 132 -18.72 44.99 -8.61
C ARG A 132 -18.18 45.07 -10.05
N GLY A 133 -17.90 46.26 -10.58
CA GLY A 133 -17.37 46.42 -11.94
C GLY A 133 -15.95 45.87 -12.12
N LEU A 134 -15.24 45.61 -11.02
CA LEU A 134 -13.86 45.13 -11.04
C LEU A 134 -13.76 43.70 -11.61
N PHE A 135 -14.79 42.87 -11.44
CA PHE A 135 -14.80 41.48 -11.93
C PHE A 135 -14.59 41.39 -13.45
N ARG A 136 -15.07 42.38 -14.22
CA ARG A 136 -14.87 42.44 -15.68
C ARG A 136 -13.42 42.66 -16.10
N HIS A 137 -12.63 43.26 -15.22
CA HIS A 137 -11.22 43.55 -15.47
C HIS A 137 -10.29 42.47 -14.90
N LEU A 138 -10.76 41.71 -13.92
CA LEU A 138 -10.01 40.62 -13.28
C LEU A 138 -10.18 39.28 -13.98
N SER A 139 -11.36 39.01 -14.56
CA SER A 139 -11.68 37.72 -15.16
C SER A 139 -12.22 37.87 -16.59
N PRO A 140 -11.84 36.96 -17.52
CA PRO A 140 -12.43 36.87 -18.86
C PRO A 140 -13.77 36.11 -18.91
N ASP A 141 -14.29 35.64 -17.78
CA ASP A 141 -15.49 34.80 -17.68
C ASP A 141 -16.78 35.58 -17.95
N ARG A 142 -17.42 35.27 -19.07
CA ARG A 142 -18.64 35.93 -19.53
C ARG A 142 -19.87 35.58 -18.69
N GLU A 143 -19.90 34.41 -18.07
CA GLU A 143 -21.00 34.02 -17.18
C GLU A 143 -20.93 34.85 -15.90
N LEU A 144 -19.73 35.01 -15.35
CA LEU A 144 -19.51 35.89 -14.20
C LEU A 144 -19.92 37.35 -14.50
N TRP A 145 -19.58 37.86 -15.70
CA TRP A 145 -19.99 39.20 -16.14
C TRP A 145 -21.51 39.37 -16.23
N ALA A 146 -22.22 38.33 -16.67
CA ALA A 146 -23.68 38.34 -16.76
C ALA A 146 -24.35 38.38 -15.37
N LEU A 147 -23.68 37.84 -14.35
CA LEU A 147 -24.17 37.80 -12.97
C LEU A 147 -23.88 39.09 -12.18
N GLU A 148 -23.01 39.97 -12.66
CA GLU A 148 -22.57 41.18 -11.97
C GLU A 148 -23.72 42.07 -11.48
N GLY A 149 -24.82 42.16 -12.23
CA GLY A 149 -26.00 42.94 -11.84
C GLY A 149 -26.85 42.30 -10.74
N ASN A 150 -26.61 41.05 -10.36
CA ASN A 150 -27.40 40.27 -9.41
C ASN A 150 -26.55 39.78 -8.24
N ARG A 151 -26.54 40.57 -7.16
CA ARG A 151 -25.81 40.30 -5.90
C ARG A 151 -25.93 38.85 -5.43
N ALA A 152 -27.15 38.34 -5.32
CA ALA A 152 -27.42 37.02 -4.73
C ALA A 152 -26.92 35.88 -5.63
N LYS A 153 -27.02 36.03 -6.96
CA LYS A 153 -26.51 35.02 -7.89
C LYS A 153 -24.99 35.09 -8.02
N LEU A 154 -24.40 36.28 -8.06
CA LEU A 154 -22.96 36.44 -8.13
C LEU A 154 -22.26 35.83 -6.91
N CYS A 155 -22.69 36.21 -5.70
CA CYS A 155 -22.03 35.70 -4.49
C CYS A 155 -22.26 34.21 -4.25
N ARG A 156 -23.40 33.66 -4.69
CA ARG A 156 -23.60 32.20 -4.70
C ARG A 156 -22.73 31.49 -5.74
N SER A 157 -22.42 32.15 -6.86
CA SER A 157 -21.50 31.63 -7.87
C SER A 157 -20.04 31.70 -7.44
N LEU A 158 -19.70 32.59 -6.49
CA LEU A 158 -18.35 32.78 -5.94
C LEU A 158 -18.15 32.08 -4.59
N SER A 159 -19.21 31.59 -3.94
CA SER A 159 -19.08 30.79 -2.72
C SER A 159 -18.47 29.42 -3.00
N LEU A 160 -17.73 28.88 -2.04
CA LEU A 160 -17.25 27.49 -2.05
C LEU A 160 -18.25 26.61 -1.29
N ASP A 161 -18.34 25.35 -1.70
CA ASP A 161 -19.11 24.33 -0.96
C ASP A 161 -18.49 24.06 0.42
N ASP A 162 -17.16 24.10 0.51
CA ASP A 162 -16.42 24.08 1.77
C ASP A 162 -16.10 25.51 2.22
N THR A 163 -16.85 26.00 3.20
CA THR A 163 -16.71 27.37 3.71
C THR A 163 -15.42 27.60 4.49
N ASP A 164 -14.70 26.55 4.90
CA ASP A 164 -13.46 26.71 5.68
C ASP A 164 -12.31 27.28 4.82
N TYR A 165 -12.40 27.12 3.49
CA TYR A 165 -11.41 27.57 2.51
C TYR A 165 -11.77 28.90 1.84
N CYS A 166 -12.88 29.54 2.21
CA CYS A 166 -13.28 30.79 1.59
C CYS A 166 -12.35 31.96 1.99
N PHE A 167 -12.06 32.86 1.05
CA PHE A 167 -11.26 34.05 1.33
C PHE A 167 -12.12 35.17 1.94
N PRO A 168 -11.66 35.89 2.99
CA PRO A 168 -10.32 35.85 3.60
C PRO A 168 -10.16 34.92 4.80
N ARG A 169 -11.22 34.24 5.26
CA ARG A 169 -11.20 33.47 6.52
C ARG A 169 -10.13 32.38 6.56
N LEU A 170 -9.80 31.79 5.41
CA LEU A 170 -8.71 30.82 5.28
C LEU A 170 -7.35 31.34 5.82
N LEU A 171 -7.09 32.65 5.71
CA LEU A 171 -5.79 33.24 6.11
C LEU A 171 -5.54 33.21 7.61
N VAL A 172 -6.62 33.18 8.40
CA VAL A 172 -6.57 33.21 9.87
C VAL A 172 -7.00 31.87 10.48
N ASN A 173 -7.22 30.85 9.64
CA ASN A 173 -7.64 29.53 10.10
C ASN A 173 -6.45 28.74 10.65
N GLU A 174 -6.26 28.76 11.98
CA GLU A 174 -5.16 28.06 12.66
C GLU A 174 -5.17 26.55 12.44
N ASN A 175 -6.35 25.95 12.27
CA ASN A 175 -6.48 24.52 11.99
C ASN A 175 -5.90 24.16 10.62
N LEU A 176 -6.16 24.99 9.60
CA LEU A 176 -5.61 24.77 8.26
C LEU A 176 -4.09 25.07 8.21
N ASN A 177 -3.63 26.10 8.92
CA ASN A 177 -2.29 26.65 8.71
C ASN A 177 -1.16 25.98 9.52
N SER A 178 -1.45 25.25 10.60
CA SER A 178 -0.45 24.80 11.59
C SER A 178 0.51 23.70 11.13
N ASN A 179 0.12 22.84 10.19
CA ASN A 179 0.87 21.63 9.81
C ASN A 179 1.37 21.61 8.37
N LEU A 180 1.37 22.78 7.74
CA LEU A 180 1.72 22.89 6.35
C LEU A 180 3.23 22.77 6.17
N GLY A 181 3.68 21.56 5.86
CA GLY A 181 5.06 21.28 5.44
C GLY A 181 5.46 19.84 5.51
N ARG A 182 4.58 19.01 6.05
CA ARG A 182 4.94 17.77 6.69
C ARG A 182 3.88 16.74 6.35
N VAL A 183 4.31 15.49 6.23
CA VAL A 183 3.38 14.37 6.19
C VAL A 183 2.50 14.50 7.43
N VAL A 184 1.18 14.51 7.23
CA VAL A 184 0.23 14.54 8.34
C VAL A 184 0.46 13.29 9.17
N ALA A 185 0.68 13.47 10.47
CA ALA A 185 0.68 12.37 11.42
C ALA A 185 -0.54 12.50 12.33
N ASP A 186 -1.10 11.38 12.76
CA ASP A 186 -2.12 11.42 13.82
C ASP A 186 -1.51 11.70 15.20
N ALA A 187 -2.35 11.76 16.23
CA ALA A 187 -1.93 12.02 17.61
C ALA A 187 -0.96 10.97 18.17
N GLU A 188 -0.92 9.77 17.58
CA GLU A 188 -0.03 8.67 17.95
C GLU A 188 1.30 8.71 17.16
N GLY A 189 1.43 9.64 16.21
CA GLY A 189 2.61 9.81 15.37
C GLY A 189 2.60 8.95 14.10
N CYS A 190 1.46 8.35 13.74
CA CYS A 190 1.34 7.52 12.54
C CYS A 190 1.15 8.38 11.28
N LEU A 191 2.01 8.19 10.28
CA LEU A 191 2.00 8.93 9.03
C LEU A 191 0.75 8.59 8.21
N GLN A 192 -0.11 9.57 7.95
CA GLN A 192 -1.37 9.42 7.22
C GLN A 192 -1.14 9.53 5.72
N LEU A 193 -1.11 8.38 5.03
CA LEU A 193 -1.00 8.31 3.58
C LEU A 193 -2.29 7.77 2.96
N CYS A 194 -2.48 8.05 1.68
CA CYS A 194 -3.55 7.51 0.86
C CYS A 194 -2.97 6.61 -0.21
N LEU A 195 -3.84 5.85 -0.86
CA LEU A 195 -3.45 4.95 -1.94
C LEU A 195 -4.26 5.25 -3.20
N GLU A 196 -3.70 4.84 -4.32
CA GLU A 196 -4.42 4.73 -5.58
C GLU A 196 -4.20 3.32 -6.14
N GLU A 197 -5.28 2.67 -6.54
CA GLU A 197 -5.21 1.37 -7.19
C GLU A 197 -4.70 1.55 -8.63
N VAL A 198 -3.70 0.77 -9.05
CA VAL A 198 -3.11 0.90 -10.41
C VAL A 198 -3.13 -0.40 -11.23
N ALA A 199 -3.27 -1.55 -10.59
CA ALA A 199 -3.53 -2.83 -11.23
C ALA A 199 -4.26 -3.77 -10.28
N ASN A 200 -5.16 -4.62 -10.80
CA ASN A 200 -5.93 -5.58 -9.98
C ASN A 200 -6.22 -6.89 -10.72
N GLY A 201 -6.69 -7.88 -9.98
CA GLY A 201 -7.01 -9.21 -10.53
C GLY A 201 -5.76 -10.01 -10.87
N LEU A 202 -4.65 -9.74 -10.16
CA LEU A 202 -3.36 -10.39 -10.35
C LEU A 202 -3.26 -11.64 -9.49
N ARG A 203 -2.49 -12.63 -9.93
CA ARG A 203 -2.22 -13.87 -9.22
C ARG A 203 -0.90 -13.78 -8.46
N ASN A 204 -1.01 -13.51 -7.16
CA ASN A 204 0.12 -13.29 -6.24
C ASN A 204 1.27 -12.47 -6.88
N PRO A 205 1.07 -11.16 -7.12
CA PRO A 205 2.06 -10.33 -7.79
C PRO A 205 3.31 -10.17 -6.93
N VAL A 206 4.41 -10.77 -7.38
CA VAL A 206 5.67 -10.83 -6.64
C VAL A 206 6.62 -9.69 -6.98
N ALA A 207 6.53 -9.10 -8.18
CA ALA A 207 7.47 -8.07 -8.63
C ALA A 207 6.77 -7.00 -9.46
N MET A 208 7.18 -5.75 -9.28
CA MET A 208 6.86 -4.63 -10.16
C MET A 208 8.14 -3.88 -10.46
N VAL A 209 8.52 -3.80 -11.74
CA VAL A 209 9.77 -3.14 -12.17
C VAL A 209 9.54 -2.29 -13.42
N HIS A 210 10.47 -1.37 -13.69
CA HIS A 210 10.52 -0.60 -14.93
C HIS A 210 11.78 -0.96 -15.73
N ALA A 211 11.77 -0.70 -17.04
CA ALA A 211 12.88 -1.05 -17.93
C ALA A 211 13.96 0.05 -18.07
N ARG A 212 13.71 1.24 -17.51
CA ARG A 212 14.61 2.42 -17.59
C ARG A 212 14.96 2.79 -19.04
N ASP A 213 13.99 2.63 -19.94
CA ASP A 213 14.11 2.87 -21.38
C ASP A 213 13.44 4.18 -21.84
N GLY A 214 12.98 4.99 -20.90
CA GLY A 214 12.26 6.24 -21.12
C GLY A 214 10.80 6.06 -21.52
N THR A 215 10.28 4.82 -21.52
CA THR A 215 8.89 4.54 -21.93
C THR A 215 7.89 4.64 -20.78
N HIS A 216 8.37 4.64 -19.53
CA HIS A 216 7.54 4.61 -18.32
C HIS A 216 6.55 3.43 -18.28
N ARG A 217 6.84 2.37 -19.04
CA ARG A 217 6.17 1.09 -18.86
C ARG A 217 6.61 0.48 -17.54
N PHE A 218 5.67 -0.15 -16.86
CA PHE A 218 5.98 -1.02 -15.73
C PHE A 218 5.52 -2.44 -16.02
N PHE A 219 6.24 -3.37 -15.42
CA PHE A 219 6.12 -4.81 -15.65
C PHE A 219 5.76 -5.46 -14.33
N VAL A 220 4.64 -6.16 -14.28
CA VAL A 220 4.17 -6.85 -13.06
C VAL A 220 4.28 -8.34 -13.26
N ALA A 221 5.07 -9.01 -12.42
CA ALA A 221 5.26 -10.45 -12.44
C ALA A 221 4.35 -11.14 -11.42
N GLU A 222 3.64 -12.18 -11.87
CA GLU A 222 2.83 -13.09 -11.07
C GLU A 222 3.65 -14.33 -10.70
N GLN A 223 3.46 -14.86 -9.49
CA GLN A 223 4.19 -16.03 -8.98
C GLN A 223 4.12 -17.26 -9.91
N LEU A 224 3.06 -17.38 -10.72
CA LEU A 224 2.91 -18.44 -11.72
C LEU A 224 3.88 -18.35 -12.91
N GLY A 225 4.70 -17.32 -13.04
CA GLY A 225 5.61 -17.17 -14.19
C GLY A 225 4.99 -16.42 -15.37
N LEU A 226 4.10 -15.47 -15.09
CA LEU A 226 3.55 -14.53 -16.08
C LEU A 226 4.05 -13.13 -15.76
N VAL A 227 4.50 -12.39 -16.77
CA VAL A 227 4.85 -10.97 -16.64
C VAL A 227 3.94 -10.16 -17.55
N TRP A 228 3.28 -9.15 -16.99
CA TRP A 228 2.34 -8.28 -17.70
C TRP A 228 2.95 -6.90 -17.94
N VAL A 229 2.72 -6.32 -19.12
CA VAL A 229 3.09 -4.94 -19.44
C VAL A 229 1.94 -4.00 -19.16
N TYR A 230 2.23 -2.91 -18.46
CA TYR A 230 1.35 -1.78 -18.29
C TYR A 230 1.95 -0.52 -18.90
N LEU A 231 1.11 0.27 -19.57
CA LEU A 231 1.47 1.56 -20.14
C LEU A 231 1.34 2.69 -19.11
N PRO A 232 1.88 3.89 -19.38
CA PRO A 232 1.79 5.02 -18.45
C PRO A 232 0.35 5.45 -18.11
N ASP A 233 -0.62 5.16 -18.98
CA ASP A 233 -2.06 5.37 -18.74
C ASP A 233 -2.71 4.23 -17.94
N ARG A 234 -1.90 3.30 -17.41
CA ARG A 234 -2.26 2.10 -16.64
C ARG A 234 -3.00 1.04 -17.44
N SER A 235 -3.17 1.20 -18.75
CA SER A 235 -3.73 0.13 -19.57
C SER A 235 -2.76 -1.05 -19.62
N ARG A 236 -3.31 -2.27 -19.51
CA ARG A 236 -2.56 -3.53 -19.58
C ARG A 236 -2.62 -4.10 -20.98
N LEU A 237 -1.51 -4.66 -21.46
CA LEU A 237 -1.50 -5.44 -22.70
C LEU A 237 -2.18 -6.81 -22.48
N GLU A 238 -3.00 -7.24 -23.44
CA GLU A 238 -3.70 -8.54 -23.38
C GLU A 238 -2.75 -9.74 -23.41
N LYS A 239 -1.62 -9.62 -24.11
CA LYS A 239 -0.59 -10.66 -24.16
C LYS A 239 0.47 -10.40 -23.10
N PRO A 240 0.93 -11.44 -22.36
CA PRO A 240 2.00 -11.28 -21.39
C PRO A 240 3.33 -10.97 -22.10
N PHE A 241 4.17 -10.18 -21.43
CA PHE A 241 5.56 -9.91 -21.82
C PHE A 241 6.39 -11.19 -21.83
N LEU A 242 6.26 -11.98 -20.77
CA LEU A 242 6.93 -13.25 -20.55
C LEU A 242 5.91 -14.26 -20.01
N ASN A 243 6.00 -15.49 -20.49
CA ASN A 243 5.21 -16.60 -19.98
C ASN A 243 6.08 -17.86 -19.89
N ILE A 244 6.54 -18.18 -18.69
CA ILE A 244 7.33 -19.37 -18.38
C ILE A 244 6.62 -20.28 -17.37
N SER A 245 5.30 -20.16 -17.27
CA SER A 245 4.47 -20.88 -16.30
C SER A 245 4.53 -22.41 -16.39
N ARG A 246 5.02 -22.96 -17.50
CA ARG A 246 5.26 -24.39 -17.66
C ARG A 246 6.56 -24.88 -17.00
N ALA A 247 7.54 -23.99 -16.86
CA ALA A 247 8.84 -24.30 -16.25
C ALA A 247 8.85 -24.00 -14.75
N VAL A 248 8.08 -23.00 -14.32
CA VAL A 248 8.02 -22.55 -12.93
C VAL A 248 7.39 -23.61 -12.03
N LEU A 249 8.11 -23.98 -10.98
CA LEU A 249 7.62 -24.82 -9.89
C LEU A 249 6.91 -23.94 -8.85
N THR A 250 5.62 -24.19 -8.63
CA THR A 250 4.81 -23.56 -7.58
C THR A 250 3.54 -24.39 -7.35
N SER A 251 2.72 -24.01 -6.37
CA SER A 251 1.52 -24.74 -6.00
C SER A 251 0.37 -23.81 -5.58
N PRO A 252 -0.87 -24.31 -5.48
CA PRO A 252 -1.98 -23.51 -4.98
C PRO A 252 -1.95 -23.31 -3.45
N TRP A 253 -1.01 -23.94 -2.74
CA TRP A 253 -0.93 -23.83 -1.28
C TRP A 253 -0.66 -22.39 -0.85
N GLU A 254 -1.33 -21.99 0.23
CA GLU A 254 -1.17 -20.65 0.79
C GLU A 254 0.23 -20.52 1.40
N GLY A 255 0.97 -19.49 1.00
CA GLY A 255 2.33 -19.25 1.49
C GLY A 255 3.41 -20.16 0.88
N ASP A 256 3.15 -20.86 -0.24
CA ASP A 256 4.24 -21.48 -1.01
C ASP A 256 5.20 -20.40 -1.49
N GLU A 257 6.48 -20.50 -1.11
CA GLU A 257 7.51 -19.52 -1.43
C GLU A 257 8.12 -19.77 -2.82
N ARG A 258 7.91 -20.95 -3.41
CA ARG A 258 8.39 -21.28 -4.75
C ARG A 258 7.59 -20.58 -5.83
N GLY A 259 8.24 -20.28 -6.94
CA GLY A 259 7.57 -19.75 -8.13
C GLY A 259 8.47 -18.87 -8.95
N PHE A 260 7.87 -17.95 -9.70
CA PHE A 260 8.57 -16.78 -10.22
C PHE A 260 8.73 -15.77 -9.08
N LEU A 261 9.94 -15.26 -8.86
CA LEU A 261 10.26 -14.45 -7.68
C LEU A 261 10.93 -13.11 -8.04
N GLY A 262 11.77 -13.09 -9.07
CA GLY A 262 12.57 -11.93 -9.45
C GLY A 262 12.58 -11.61 -10.93
N LEU A 263 12.63 -10.32 -11.25
CA LEU A 263 12.80 -9.78 -12.60
C LEU A 263 13.69 -8.53 -12.52
N ALA A 264 14.72 -8.46 -13.37
CA ALA A 264 15.55 -7.27 -13.52
C ALA A 264 15.86 -7.02 -14.99
N PHE A 265 15.74 -5.77 -15.42
CA PHE A 265 16.19 -5.35 -16.74
C PHE A 265 17.66 -4.93 -16.67
N HIS A 266 18.44 -5.28 -17.70
CA HIS A 266 19.83 -4.84 -17.79
C HIS A 266 19.91 -3.30 -17.78
N PRO A 267 20.92 -2.66 -17.17
CA PRO A 267 21.05 -1.19 -17.18
C PRO A 267 21.14 -0.60 -18.59
N SER A 268 21.63 -1.40 -19.55
CA SER A 268 21.68 -1.10 -20.99
C SER A 268 20.53 -1.72 -21.80
N PHE A 269 19.39 -2.05 -21.17
CA PHE A 269 18.25 -2.74 -21.81
C PHE A 269 17.79 -2.07 -23.10
N ARG A 270 17.78 -0.73 -23.16
CA ARG A 270 17.45 0.04 -24.36
C ARG A 270 18.30 -0.34 -25.59
N HIS A 271 19.52 -0.81 -25.36
CA HIS A 271 20.48 -1.15 -26.42
C HIS A 271 20.62 -2.65 -26.62
N ASN A 272 20.61 -3.44 -25.54
CA ASN A 272 20.89 -4.88 -25.62
C ASN A 272 19.65 -5.77 -25.48
N GLY A 273 18.51 -5.22 -25.07
CA GLY A 273 17.25 -5.96 -24.91
C GLY A 273 17.28 -7.04 -23.83
N LYS A 274 18.30 -7.09 -22.95
CA LYS A 274 18.49 -8.16 -21.97
C LYS A 274 17.68 -7.96 -20.70
N LEU A 275 17.05 -9.03 -20.23
CA LEU A 275 16.40 -9.12 -18.93
C LEU A 275 16.82 -10.42 -18.22
N TYR A 276 16.67 -10.44 -16.91
CA TYR A 276 17.05 -11.56 -16.05
C TYR A 276 15.88 -11.91 -15.14
N VAL A 277 15.63 -13.21 -14.97
CA VAL A 277 14.54 -13.72 -14.13
C VAL A 277 15.05 -14.73 -13.13
N TYR A 278 14.42 -14.77 -11.96
CA TYR A 278 14.69 -15.70 -10.87
C TYR A 278 13.43 -16.51 -10.60
N TYR A 279 13.55 -17.84 -10.69
CA TYR A 279 12.41 -18.72 -10.49
C TYR A 279 12.81 -20.11 -10.01
N SER A 280 11.90 -20.76 -9.27
CA SER A 280 12.06 -22.15 -8.83
C SER A 280 11.72 -23.12 -9.96
N VAL A 281 12.48 -24.20 -10.10
CA VAL A 281 12.24 -25.31 -11.04
C VAL A 281 12.39 -26.65 -10.34
N GLY A 282 11.68 -27.67 -10.82
CA GLY A 282 11.80 -29.04 -10.32
C GLY A 282 12.38 -29.98 -11.37
N VAL A 283 13.39 -30.77 -10.99
CA VAL A 283 13.97 -31.83 -11.83
C VAL A 283 13.95 -33.14 -11.03
N GLY A 284 12.98 -34.01 -11.32
CA GLY A 284 12.77 -35.21 -10.51
C GLY A 284 12.25 -34.86 -9.11
N PHE A 285 13.03 -35.19 -8.08
CA PHE A 285 12.75 -34.83 -6.68
C PHE A 285 13.53 -33.60 -6.20
N ASP A 286 14.46 -33.11 -7.03
CA ASP A 286 15.34 -32.01 -6.67
C ASP A 286 14.72 -30.67 -7.09
N GLU A 287 14.78 -29.69 -6.20
CA GLU A 287 14.31 -28.33 -6.43
C GLU A 287 15.51 -27.40 -6.62
N TRP A 288 15.38 -26.44 -7.54
CA TRP A 288 16.47 -25.54 -7.91
C TRP A 288 15.96 -24.12 -8.05
N ILE A 289 16.77 -23.17 -7.61
CA ILE A 289 16.73 -21.78 -8.07
C ILE A 289 17.36 -21.74 -9.46
N ARG A 290 16.68 -21.12 -10.41
CA ARG A 290 17.22 -20.82 -11.73
C ARG A 290 17.22 -19.31 -11.99
N ILE A 291 18.38 -18.80 -12.37
CA ILE A 291 18.55 -17.45 -12.90
C ILE A 291 18.78 -17.55 -14.40
N SER A 292 17.87 -16.98 -15.19
CA SER A 292 17.95 -17.01 -16.66
C SER A 292 18.04 -15.60 -17.25
N GLU A 293 18.88 -15.44 -18.28
CA GLU A 293 18.89 -14.31 -19.20
C GLU A 293 17.90 -14.57 -20.34
N PHE A 294 17.12 -13.56 -20.70
CA PHE A 294 16.30 -13.53 -21.90
C PHE A 294 16.55 -12.24 -22.69
N ARG A 295 16.12 -12.22 -23.94
CA ARG A 295 16.08 -11.03 -24.80
C ARG A 295 14.67 -10.67 -25.22
N VAL A 296 14.40 -9.38 -25.32
CA VAL A 296 13.17 -8.88 -25.96
C VAL A 296 13.15 -9.28 -27.44
N SER A 297 11.96 -9.59 -27.96
CA SER A 297 11.77 -9.91 -29.37
C SER A 297 12.13 -8.73 -30.26
N GLU A 298 12.86 -8.99 -31.36
CA GLU A 298 13.16 -7.98 -32.38
C GLU A 298 11.89 -7.45 -33.06
N ASP A 299 10.83 -8.27 -33.12
CA ASP A 299 9.56 -7.91 -33.72
C ASP A 299 8.67 -7.10 -32.77
N ASP A 300 8.64 -7.42 -31.49
CA ASP A 300 7.75 -6.76 -30.52
C ASP A 300 8.47 -6.43 -29.21
N VAL A 301 8.68 -5.14 -28.98
CA VAL A 301 9.30 -4.61 -27.75
C VAL A 301 8.49 -4.87 -26.48
N ASN A 302 7.26 -5.42 -26.60
CA ASN A 302 6.42 -5.85 -25.49
C ASN A 302 6.31 -7.37 -25.39
N ALA A 303 7.19 -8.13 -26.03
CA ALA A 303 7.28 -9.58 -25.89
C ALA A 303 8.74 -10.03 -25.75
N VAL A 304 8.96 -11.04 -24.93
CA VAL A 304 10.25 -11.75 -24.85
C VAL A 304 10.35 -12.79 -25.97
N ASP A 305 11.54 -12.97 -26.52
CA ASP A 305 11.87 -14.13 -27.33
C ASP A 305 12.21 -15.30 -26.40
N HIS A 306 11.29 -16.26 -26.26
CA HIS A 306 11.49 -17.41 -25.37
C HIS A 306 12.63 -18.33 -25.81
N ASP A 307 12.96 -18.37 -27.11
CA ASP A 307 14.08 -19.19 -27.62
C ASP A 307 15.44 -18.59 -27.28
N SER A 308 15.47 -17.34 -26.78
CA SER A 308 16.68 -16.65 -26.34
C SER A 308 17.14 -17.01 -24.93
N GLU A 309 16.44 -17.91 -24.23
CA GLU A 309 16.77 -18.26 -22.83
C GLU A 309 18.21 -18.78 -22.69
N ARG A 310 18.93 -18.21 -21.72
CA ARG A 310 20.23 -18.71 -21.28
C ARG A 310 20.26 -18.82 -19.77
N ILE A 311 20.43 -20.04 -19.26
CA ILE A 311 20.53 -20.33 -17.83
C ILE A 311 21.88 -19.82 -17.33
N ILE A 312 21.89 -18.74 -16.54
CA ILE A 312 23.10 -18.09 -16.04
C ILE A 312 23.67 -18.81 -14.82
N LEU A 313 22.80 -19.19 -13.89
CA LEU A 313 23.16 -19.83 -12.63
C LEU A 313 22.00 -20.71 -12.14
N GLU A 314 22.35 -21.88 -11.62
CA GLU A 314 21.44 -22.76 -10.90
C GLU A 314 21.99 -23.08 -9.52
N ILE A 315 21.12 -23.08 -8.52
CA ILE A 315 21.47 -23.34 -7.13
C ILE A 315 20.46 -24.36 -6.60
N GLU A 316 20.94 -25.50 -6.15
CA GLU A 316 20.10 -26.56 -5.55
C GLU A 316 19.50 -26.05 -4.25
N GLU A 317 18.19 -26.25 -4.07
CA GLU A 317 17.45 -25.89 -2.86
C GLU A 317 17.12 -27.14 -2.05
N PRO A 318 17.67 -27.27 -0.83
CA PRO A 318 17.45 -28.47 -0.02
C PRO A 318 16.08 -28.51 0.66
N ALA A 319 15.30 -27.42 0.62
CA ALA A 319 13.90 -27.38 1.06
C ALA A 319 13.09 -26.37 0.24
N SER A 320 11.76 -26.50 0.30
CA SER A 320 10.82 -25.73 -0.52
C SER A 320 10.53 -24.31 -0.03
N ASN A 321 11.32 -23.79 0.92
CA ASN A 321 11.12 -22.49 1.53
C ASN A 321 12.46 -21.78 1.77
N HIS A 322 12.39 -20.49 2.07
CA HIS A 322 13.51 -19.56 2.12
C HIS A 322 14.23 -19.45 0.76
N ASN A 323 13.45 -19.22 -0.28
CA ASN A 323 13.96 -19.20 -1.65
C ASN A 323 14.62 -17.87 -2.03
N GLY A 324 14.58 -16.82 -1.18
CA GLY A 324 15.01 -15.47 -1.55
C GLY A 324 14.27 -14.98 -2.80
N GLY A 325 14.98 -14.45 -3.79
CA GLY A 325 14.43 -14.24 -5.13
C GLY A 325 14.48 -12.81 -5.67
N GLN A 326 15.09 -11.87 -4.95
CA GLN A 326 15.38 -10.56 -5.54
C GLN A 326 16.48 -10.67 -6.60
N LEU A 327 16.24 -9.99 -7.73
CA LEU A 327 17.26 -9.58 -8.70
C LEU A 327 17.24 -8.07 -8.83
N LEU A 328 18.40 -7.44 -8.88
CA LEU A 328 18.53 -6.02 -9.21
C LEU A 328 19.96 -5.71 -9.70
N PHE A 329 20.12 -4.59 -10.39
CA PHE A 329 21.43 -4.09 -10.79
C PHE A 329 21.88 -2.97 -9.86
N GLY A 330 23.15 -3.02 -9.46
CA GLY A 330 23.80 -1.91 -8.77
C GLY A 330 24.15 -0.78 -9.72
N ASP A 331 24.47 0.38 -9.14
CA ASP A 331 25.03 1.52 -9.89
C ASP A 331 26.41 1.21 -10.50
N ASP A 332 27.06 0.14 -10.01
CA ASP A 332 28.28 -0.43 -10.55
C ASP A 332 28.07 -1.29 -11.82
N GLY A 333 26.81 -1.52 -12.21
CA GLY A 333 26.44 -2.27 -13.42
C GLY A 333 26.40 -3.78 -13.23
N TYR A 334 26.66 -4.32 -12.03
CA TYR A 334 26.63 -5.75 -11.79
C TYR A 334 25.26 -6.25 -11.35
N LEU A 335 24.98 -7.53 -11.63
CA LEU A 335 23.75 -8.20 -11.21
C LEU A 335 23.92 -8.72 -9.78
N TYR A 336 23.03 -8.28 -8.89
CA TYR A 336 22.92 -8.79 -7.53
C TYR A 336 21.79 -9.82 -7.43
N ILE A 337 22.07 -10.93 -6.75
CA ILE A 337 21.16 -12.07 -6.59
C ILE A 337 21.04 -12.37 -5.11
N PHE A 338 19.82 -12.41 -4.59
CA PHE A 338 19.55 -12.61 -3.16
C PHE A 338 18.90 -13.98 -2.97
N THR A 339 19.58 -14.85 -2.23
CA THR A 339 19.16 -16.22 -1.99
C THR A 339 18.94 -16.42 -0.50
N GLY A 340 17.85 -17.08 -0.11
CA GLY A 340 17.70 -17.52 1.27
C GLY A 340 18.60 -18.72 1.59
N ASP A 341 18.62 -19.14 2.85
CA ASP A 341 19.50 -20.19 3.39
C ASP A 341 19.17 -21.61 2.88
N GLY A 342 18.10 -21.76 2.11
CA GLY A 342 17.62 -23.04 1.60
C GLY A 342 16.63 -23.76 2.52
N GLY A 343 16.14 -23.08 3.56
CA GLY A 343 14.96 -23.51 4.30
C GLY A 343 15.23 -24.30 5.58
N MET A 344 14.15 -24.88 6.09
CA MET A 344 14.09 -25.56 7.41
C MET A 344 14.41 -24.67 8.61
N ALA A 345 13.97 -25.10 9.80
CA ALA A 345 14.16 -24.33 11.02
C ALA A 345 15.65 -24.29 11.43
N GLY A 346 16.22 -23.08 11.48
CA GLY A 346 17.59 -22.87 11.94
C GLY A 346 18.67 -23.37 10.98
N ASP A 347 18.45 -23.31 9.67
CA ASP A 347 19.46 -23.57 8.62
C ASP A 347 20.34 -24.79 8.94
N PRO A 348 19.79 -26.02 9.05
CA PRO A 348 20.50 -27.17 9.63
C PRO A 348 21.65 -27.71 8.76
N PHE A 349 21.95 -27.08 7.63
CA PHE A 349 22.83 -27.61 6.60
C PHE A 349 24.32 -27.43 6.94
N GLY A 350 25.06 -28.53 6.91
CA GLY A 350 26.48 -28.53 7.26
C GLY A 350 26.76 -28.17 8.73
N LYS A 351 28.00 -27.83 9.04
CA LYS A 351 28.44 -27.59 10.43
C LYS A 351 27.86 -26.30 11.04
N PHE A 352 27.69 -25.26 10.22
CA PHE A 352 27.35 -23.91 10.67
C PHE A 352 26.11 -23.32 9.97
N GLY A 353 25.44 -24.07 9.11
CA GLY A 353 24.41 -23.56 8.22
C GLY A 353 24.97 -23.11 6.87
N ASN A 354 24.13 -23.14 5.84
CA ASN A 354 24.43 -22.58 4.52
C ASN A 354 24.75 -21.09 4.63
N ALA A 355 24.02 -20.32 5.44
CA ALA A 355 24.19 -18.87 5.54
C ALA A 355 25.60 -18.46 5.98
N GLN A 356 26.19 -19.17 6.95
CA GLN A 356 27.57 -18.94 7.40
C GLN A 356 28.62 -19.64 6.51
N ASN A 357 28.24 -20.66 5.76
CA ASN A 357 29.16 -21.35 4.85
C ASN A 357 29.42 -20.52 3.59
N LYS A 358 30.57 -19.86 3.51
CA LYS A 358 30.99 -19.08 2.33
C LYS A 358 31.22 -19.92 1.07
N SER A 359 31.41 -21.23 1.21
CA SER A 359 31.51 -22.15 0.07
C SER A 359 30.13 -22.50 -0.54
N ALA A 360 29.03 -22.14 0.12
CA ALA A 360 27.68 -22.28 -0.40
C ALA A 360 27.21 -20.98 -1.09
N LEU A 361 26.23 -21.09 -1.98
CA LEU A 361 25.57 -19.95 -2.63
C LEU A 361 24.24 -19.56 -1.96
N LEU A 362 23.75 -20.34 -1.00
CA LEU A 362 22.53 -20.08 -0.23
C LEU A 362 22.80 -19.26 1.03
N GLY A 363 21.86 -18.41 1.43
CA GLY A 363 21.97 -17.47 2.55
C GLY A 363 23.02 -16.40 2.26
N LYS A 364 22.95 -15.85 1.05
CA LYS A 364 23.93 -14.92 0.46
C LYS A 364 23.27 -13.77 -0.28
N VAL A 365 24.04 -12.69 -0.40
CA VAL A 365 23.93 -11.75 -1.51
C VAL A 365 25.08 -12.06 -2.46
N LEU A 366 24.76 -12.42 -3.70
CA LEU A 366 25.74 -12.70 -4.75
C LEU A 366 25.85 -11.49 -5.69
N ARG A 367 27.02 -11.30 -6.32
CA ARG A 367 27.27 -10.21 -7.28
C ARG A 367 28.11 -10.73 -8.45
N ILE A 368 27.56 -10.67 -9.66
CA ILE A 368 28.17 -11.21 -10.88
C ILE A 368 28.16 -10.21 -12.04
N ASP A 369 29.12 -10.37 -12.96
CA ASP A 369 29.24 -9.62 -14.21
C ASP A 369 28.61 -10.40 -15.36
N VAL A 370 27.49 -9.88 -15.89
CA VAL A 370 26.74 -10.48 -17.02
C VAL A 370 27.02 -9.76 -18.35
N ASP A 371 27.91 -8.77 -18.37
CA ASP A 371 28.30 -8.08 -19.59
C ASP A 371 29.27 -8.92 -20.42
N ARG A 372 29.28 -8.69 -21.75
CA ARG A 372 30.17 -9.39 -22.70
C ARG A 372 30.17 -10.90 -22.50
N ASN A 373 28.98 -11.48 -22.33
CA ASN A 373 28.78 -12.92 -22.08
C ASN A 373 28.33 -13.66 -23.34
N GLU A 374 28.33 -13.02 -24.53
CA GLU A 374 27.89 -13.64 -25.79
C GLU A 374 28.85 -14.71 -26.30
N ARG A 375 30.14 -14.61 -25.92
CA ARG A 375 31.19 -15.58 -26.22
C ARG A 375 32.02 -15.81 -24.95
N GLY A 376 32.14 -17.06 -24.52
CA GLY A 376 32.86 -17.42 -23.30
C GLY A 376 31.91 -17.76 -22.13
N PRO A 377 32.30 -17.52 -20.87
CA PRO A 377 31.50 -17.88 -19.71
C PRO A 377 30.22 -17.04 -19.65
N LEU A 378 29.14 -17.62 -19.11
CA LEU A 378 27.82 -17.00 -19.03
C LEU A 378 27.78 -15.77 -18.12
N TYR A 379 28.68 -15.74 -17.14
CA TYR A 379 28.98 -14.60 -16.29
C TYR A 379 30.46 -14.62 -15.89
N ARG A 380 30.96 -13.49 -15.37
CA ARG A 380 32.27 -13.37 -14.76
C ARG A 380 32.12 -12.92 -13.31
N ILE A 381 33.21 -13.02 -12.56
CA ILE A 381 33.28 -12.49 -11.19
C ILE A 381 33.86 -11.08 -11.24
N PRO A 382 33.18 -10.07 -10.64
CA PRO A 382 33.77 -8.76 -10.42
C PRO A 382 35.09 -8.85 -9.66
N PRO A 383 36.17 -8.21 -10.13
CA PRO A 383 37.50 -8.34 -9.51
C PRO A 383 37.57 -7.77 -8.09
N ASP A 384 36.62 -6.90 -7.73
CA ASP A 384 36.48 -6.28 -6.41
C ASP A 384 35.52 -7.03 -5.48
N ASN A 385 35.01 -8.22 -5.87
CA ASN A 385 34.26 -9.06 -4.94
C ASN A 385 35.15 -9.45 -3.74
N PRO A 386 34.58 -9.50 -2.53
CA PRO A 386 35.37 -9.56 -1.29
C PRO A 386 36.11 -10.89 -1.09
N PHE A 387 35.70 -11.97 -1.76
CA PHE A 387 36.19 -13.32 -1.52
C PHE A 387 36.87 -13.97 -2.73
N VAL A 388 37.24 -13.21 -3.76
CA VAL A 388 37.89 -13.75 -4.98
C VAL A 388 39.16 -14.54 -4.69
N GLY A 389 39.93 -14.12 -3.68
CA GLY A 389 41.18 -14.79 -3.27
C GLY A 389 41.04 -15.82 -2.14
N ASP A 390 39.83 -16.07 -1.64
CA ASP A 390 39.60 -17.00 -0.53
C ASP A 390 39.20 -18.39 -1.06
N PRO A 391 40.07 -19.41 -0.95
CA PRO A 391 39.79 -20.75 -1.47
C PRO A 391 38.66 -21.48 -0.72
N ALA A 392 38.24 -20.98 0.44
CA ALA A 392 37.12 -21.51 1.22
C ALA A 392 35.79 -20.77 0.95
N ALA A 393 35.76 -19.90 -0.05
CA ALA A 393 34.59 -19.12 -0.40
C ALA A 393 34.27 -19.22 -1.89
N ARG A 394 32.99 -19.07 -2.21
CA ARG A 394 32.53 -18.86 -3.58
C ARG A 394 32.82 -17.41 -3.99
N PRO A 395 33.48 -17.18 -5.12
CA PRO A 395 33.88 -15.84 -5.55
C PRO A 395 32.66 -14.96 -5.94
N GLU A 396 31.49 -15.56 -6.17
CA GLU A 396 30.22 -14.86 -6.37
C GLU A 396 29.73 -14.11 -5.12
N VAL A 397 30.13 -14.53 -3.92
CA VAL A 397 29.59 -14.00 -2.66
C VAL A 397 30.02 -12.55 -2.45
N TYR A 398 29.03 -11.67 -2.33
CA TYR A 398 29.20 -10.26 -1.98
C TYR A 398 28.98 -10.03 -0.48
N ALA A 399 27.95 -10.64 0.10
CA ALA A 399 27.68 -10.65 1.53
C ALA A 399 27.05 -12.00 1.94
N PHE A 400 27.09 -12.33 3.22
CA PHE A 400 26.62 -13.64 3.71
C PHE A 400 26.01 -13.54 5.11
N GLY A 401 25.48 -14.66 5.62
CA GLY A 401 24.85 -14.71 6.93
C GLY A 401 23.45 -14.12 6.94
N VAL A 402 22.73 -14.23 5.83
CA VAL A 402 21.33 -13.79 5.69
C VAL A 402 20.40 -14.99 5.72
N ARG A 403 19.16 -14.84 6.20
CA ARG A 403 18.20 -15.95 6.33
C ARG A 403 17.34 -16.11 5.10
N ASN A 404 16.52 -15.10 4.80
CA ASN A 404 15.61 -15.07 3.65
C ASN A 404 15.32 -13.61 3.27
N MET A 405 16.32 -12.93 2.71
CA MET A 405 16.15 -11.58 2.17
C MET A 405 15.18 -11.60 0.99
N TRP A 406 14.02 -10.94 1.14
CA TRP A 406 12.95 -10.97 0.16
C TRP A 406 12.95 -9.76 -0.77
N ARG A 407 12.54 -8.56 -0.29
CA ARG A 407 12.72 -7.32 -1.06
C ARG A 407 13.88 -6.48 -0.58
N CYS A 408 14.76 -6.21 -1.55
CA CYS A 408 15.87 -5.30 -1.44
C CYS A 408 15.80 -4.23 -2.53
N SER A 409 16.39 -3.07 -2.25
CA SER A 409 16.47 -1.97 -3.20
C SER A 409 17.72 -1.12 -2.97
N PHE A 410 18.29 -0.60 -4.05
CA PHE A 410 19.29 0.46 -3.95
C PHE A 410 18.58 1.81 -3.79
N ASP A 411 19.01 2.59 -2.80
CA ASP A 411 18.65 4.00 -2.72
C ASP A 411 19.20 4.72 -3.97
N ARG A 412 18.31 5.31 -4.78
CA ARG A 412 18.68 6.08 -5.99
C ARG A 412 19.44 7.37 -5.65
N GLY A 413 19.42 7.77 -4.38
CA GLY A 413 19.94 9.02 -3.86
C GLY A 413 18.95 10.16 -4.02
N ASP A 414 19.13 11.18 -3.18
CA ASP A 414 18.37 12.41 -3.26
C ASP A 414 18.48 13.04 -4.68
N PRO A 415 17.37 13.38 -5.34
CA PRO A 415 17.41 13.86 -6.73
C PRO A 415 18.21 15.14 -6.95
N ALA A 416 18.38 15.98 -5.92
CA ALA A 416 19.11 17.24 -6.03
C ALA A 416 20.60 17.11 -5.64
N THR A 417 20.90 16.29 -4.63
CA THR A 417 22.25 16.21 -4.03
C THR A 417 22.97 14.90 -4.30
N GLY A 418 22.26 13.85 -4.71
CA GLY A 418 22.78 12.48 -4.83
C GLY A 418 23.02 11.77 -3.49
N ALA A 419 22.70 12.42 -2.36
CA ALA A 419 22.95 11.86 -1.04
C ALA A 419 22.18 10.54 -0.81
N GLY A 420 22.88 9.52 -0.30
CA GLY A 420 22.33 8.20 -0.06
C GLY A 420 22.39 7.23 -1.25
N ARG A 421 22.80 7.69 -2.44
CA ARG A 421 22.87 6.84 -3.64
C ARG A 421 23.73 5.59 -3.43
N GLY A 422 23.25 4.45 -3.92
CA GLY A 422 23.99 3.19 -3.97
C GLY A 422 23.98 2.39 -2.66
N ARG A 423 23.27 2.87 -1.63
CA ARG A 423 23.05 2.11 -0.40
C ARG A 423 22.02 1.02 -0.63
N LEU A 424 22.32 -0.21 -0.24
CA LEU A 424 21.45 -1.37 -0.43
C LEU A 424 20.65 -1.66 0.83
N PHE A 425 19.33 -1.51 0.75
CA PHE A 425 18.40 -1.85 1.84
C PHE A 425 17.77 -3.20 1.57
N CYS A 426 17.59 -4.01 2.60
CA CYS A 426 16.95 -5.33 2.51
C CYS A 426 16.05 -5.58 3.72
N GLY A 427 14.90 -6.21 3.50
CA GLY A 427 14.19 -6.92 4.58
C GLY A 427 14.64 -8.36 4.65
N ASP A 428 15.10 -8.83 5.81
CA ASP A 428 15.48 -10.22 6.06
C ASP A 428 14.48 -10.89 7.02
N VAL A 429 13.80 -11.93 6.54
CA VAL A 429 12.75 -12.62 7.29
C VAL A 429 13.38 -13.52 8.34
N GLY A 430 13.06 -13.27 9.61
CA GLY A 430 13.59 -14.04 10.72
C GLY A 430 12.88 -15.36 10.98
N GLN A 431 13.34 -16.06 12.03
CA GLN A 431 12.90 -17.43 12.30
C GLN A 431 11.69 -17.50 13.21
N ASN A 432 11.75 -16.87 14.38
CA ASN A 432 10.77 -17.03 15.47
C ASN A 432 10.58 -15.76 16.31
N LYS A 433 11.54 -14.84 16.34
CA LYS A 433 11.56 -13.72 17.29
C LYS A 433 11.55 -12.36 16.64
N PHE A 434 12.37 -12.14 15.62
CA PHE A 434 12.59 -10.81 15.04
C PHE A 434 12.54 -10.84 13.53
N GLU A 435 11.97 -9.79 12.97
CA GLU A 435 12.11 -9.43 11.58
C GLU A 435 13.12 -8.28 11.45
N GLU A 436 13.87 -8.23 10.35
CA GLU A 436 15.06 -7.38 10.25
C GLU A 436 15.05 -6.50 8.98
N VAL A 437 15.60 -5.30 9.11
CA VAL A 437 15.95 -4.43 7.98
C VAL A 437 17.44 -4.14 8.07
N ASP A 438 18.14 -4.42 6.98
CA ASP A 438 19.59 -4.34 6.88
C ASP A 438 20.04 -3.31 5.84
N LEU A 439 21.21 -2.72 6.13
CA LEU A 439 22.02 -2.02 5.15
C LEU A 439 23.11 -2.98 4.66
N VAL A 440 22.98 -3.48 3.44
CA VAL A 440 23.88 -4.51 2.90
C VAL A 440 25.18 -3.89 2.38
N GLU A 441 26.31 -4.36 2.90
CA GLU A 441 27.66 -3.89 2.59
C GLU A 441 28.57 -5.03 2.11
N ARG A 442 29.59 -4.66 1.33
CA ARG A 442 30.56 -5.60 0.74
C ARG A 442 31.33 -6.35 1.82
N GLY A 443 31.29 -7.68 1.76
CA GLY A 443 32.06 -8.60 2.58
C GLY A 443 31.54 -8.82 3.99
N ARG A 444 30.40 -8.21 4.35
CA ARG A 444 29.84 -8.29 5.70
C ARG A 444 29.06 -9.58 5.93
N ASN A 445 29.03 -9.97 7.21
CA ASN A 445 28.26 -11.08 7.75
C ASN A 445 27.02 -10.54 8.47
N TYR A 446 25.82 -10.97 8.12
CA TYR A 446 24.57 -10.55 8.76
C TYR A 446 24.13 -11.50 9.89
N GLY A 447 25.02 -12.42 10.27
CA GLY A 447 24.95 -13.16 11.53
C GLY A 447 24.06 -14.40 11.53
N TRP A 448 23.12 -14.58 10.60
CA TRP A 448 22.30 -15.79 10.53
C TRP A 448 23.17 -17.02 10.18
N ARG A 449 23.04 -18.18 10.85
CA ARG A 449 22.07 -18.55 11.89
C ARG A 449 22.51 -18.34 13.34
N ALA A 450 23.63 -17.67 13.58
CA ALA A 450 24.09 -17.42 14.94
C ALA A 450 23.23 -16.37 15.64
N ARG A 451 22.79 -15.34 14.91
CA ARG A 451 21.93 -14.26 15.39
C ARG A 451 20.62 -14.19 14.63
N GLU A 452 19.64 -13.61 15.32
CA GLU A 452 18.33 -13.20 14.83
C GLU A 452 18.00 -11.87 15.50
N GLY A 453 18.02 -10.81 14.72
CA GLY A 453 17.97 -9.42 15.12
C GLY A 453 19.10 -9.09 16.07
N TYR A 454 18.75 -8.46 17.19
CA TYR A 454 19.71 -8.09 18.23
C TYR A 454 20.05 -9.24 19.20
N GLN A 455 19.61 -10.48 18.93
CA GLN A 455 19.78 -11.61 19.86
C GLN A 455 20.52 -12.79 19.24
N CYS A 456 21.23 -13.56 20.09
CA CYS A 456 21.74 -14.86 19.67
C CYS A 456 20.58 -15.84 19.47
N TYR A 457 20.52 -16.45 18.29
CA TYR A 457 19.65 -17.59 17.97
C TYR A 457 20.36 -18.89 18.40
N ASP A 458 21.46 -19.24 17.72
CA ASP A 458 22.33 -20.35 18.12
C ASP A 458 23.35 -19.85 19.16
N ARG A 459 23.03 -20.06 20.44
CA ARG A 459 23.89 -19.65 21.57
C ARG A 459 25.30 -20.24 21.52
N LYS A 460 25.47 -21.45 20.96
CA LYS A 460 26.80 -22.09 20.87
C LYS A 460 27.62 -21.41 19.79
N LEU A 461 27.02 -21.15 18.63
CA LEU A 461 27.69 -20.46 17.54
C LEU A 461 28.01 -19.00 17.90
N CYS A 462 27.05 -18.30 18.48
CA CYS A 462 27.18 -16.91 18.93
C CYS A 462 28.27 -16.73 20.01
N ALA A 463 28.46 -17.73 20.90
CA ALA A 463 29.48 -17.67 21.95
C ALA A 463 30.88 -18.07 21.46
N ASN A 464 30.98 -18.97 20.48
CA ASN A 464 32.25 -19.58 20.07
C ASN A 464 32.86 -18.98 18.80
N ALA A 465 32.12 -18.14 18.05
CA ALA A 465 32.61 -17.50 16.85
C ALA A 465 32.74 -15.99 17.04
N SER A 466 33.91 -15.44 16.68
CA SER A 466 34.02 -14.02 16.35
C SER A 466 33.42 -13.87 14.96
N LEU A 467 32.10 -13.61 14.91
CA LEU A 467 31.34 -13.61 13.65
C LEU A 467 31.59 -12.36 12.80
N ASP A 468 32.15 -11.30 13.40
CA ASP A 468 32.25 -9.95 12.83
C ASP A 468 30.91 -9.54 12.18
N ASP A 469 29.82 -9.86 12.88
CA ASP A 469 28.47 -9.70 12.37
C ASP A 469 28.01 -8.24 12.44
N VAL A 470 27.26 -7.83 11.43
CA VAL A 470 26.61 -6.52 11.34
C VAL A 470 25.19 -6.69 11.82
N LEU A 471 24.79 -5.86 12.79
CA LEU A 471 23.43 -5.83 13.30
C LEU A 471 22.50 -5.04 12.36
N PRO A 472 21.20 -5.39 12.32
CA PRO A 472 20.25 -4.70 11.47
C PRO A 472 20.04 -3.24 11.90
N ILE A 473 19.81 -2.36 10.93
CA ILE A 473 19.49 -0.95 11.19
C ILE A 473 18.14 -0.80 11.91
N PHE A 474 17.27 -1.80 11.78
CA PHE A 474 16.02 -1.90 12.52
C PHE A 474 15.60 -3.37 12.64
N ALA A 475 15.17 -3.80 13.82
CA ALA A 475 14.53 -5.09 14.01
C ALA A 475 13.30 -4.97 14.91
N TYR A 476 12.26 -5.74 14.60
CA TYR A 476 11.01 -5.72 15.36
C TYR A 476 10.52 -7.12 15.70
N PRO A 477 9.85 -7.30 16.85
CA PRO A 477 9.51 -8.63 17.34
C PRO A 477 8.26 -9.21 16.67
N HIS A 478 8.12 -10.54 16.68
CA HIS A 478 6.98 -11.29 16.10
C HIS A 478 5.58 -10.93 16.64
N LYS A 479 5.52 -10.18 17.74
CA LYS A 479 4.27 -9.58 18.25
C LYS A 479 3.77 -8.40 17.40
N LEU A 480 4.65 -7.77 16.63
CA LEU A 480 4.34 -6.62 15.78
C LEU A 480 4.02 -7.07 14.35
N GLY A 481 4.89 -7.90 13.77
CA GLY A 481 4.78 -8.52 12.45
C GLY A 481 5.68 -9.76 12.39
N LYS A 482 5.51 -10.65 11.41
CA LYS A 482 6.13 -12.00 11.38
C LYS A 482 6.82 -12.35 10.06
N SER A 483 6.87 -11.42 9.13
CA SER A 483 7.51 -11.62 7.83
C SER A 483 7.71 -10.26 7.19
N VAL A 484 8.88 -9.67 7.42
CA VAL A 484 9.23 -8.41 6.77
C VAL A 484 9.28 -8.61 5.25
N THR A 485 8.54 -7.78 4.53
CA THR A 485 8.56 -7.80 3.07
C THR A 485 9.85 -7.16 2.56
N GLY A 486 10.36 -6.13 3.23
CA GLY A 486 11.35 -5.20 2.70
C GLY A 486 10.68 -3.99 2.04
N GLY A 487 11.45 -3.15 1.34
CA GLY A 487 10.95 -1.83 0.92
C GLY A 487 11.90 -1.03 0.04
N TYR A 488 11.59 0.26 -0.10
CA TYR A 488 12.33 1.23 -0.91
C TYR A 488 12.52 2.55 -0.18
N VAL A 489 13.65 3.21 -0.42
CA VAL A 489 13.79 4.63 -0.09
C VAL A 489 13.02 5.43 -1.14
N TYR A 490 11.99 6.17 -0.72
CA TYR A 490 11.22 6.99 -1.64
C TYR A 490 12.12 8.10 -2.21
N ARG A 491 12.25 8.11 -3.55
CA ARG A 491 12.99 9.11 -4.35
C ARG A 491 12.17 9.66 -5.51
N GLY A 492 10.84 9.50 -5.42
CA GLY A 492 9.89 10.00 -6.41
C GLY A 492 9.88 11.52 -6.47
N CYS A 493 9.39 12.02 -7.59
CA CYS A 493 9.26 13.45 -7.84
C CYS A 493 7.99 14.01 -7.19
N GLU A 494 6.88 13.26 -7.23
CA GLU A 494 5.55 13.80 -6.95
C GLU A 494 5.34 14.16 -5.48
N TYR A 495 5.90 13.41 -4.52
CA TYR A 495 5.63 13.57 -3.09
C TYR A 495 6.90 13.92 -2.30
N PRO A 496 7.36 15.18 -2.33
CA PRO A 496 8.67 15.58 -1.79
C PRO A 496 8.81 15.40 -0.27
N ASN A 497 7.72 15.27 0.47
CA ASN A 497 7.75 14.96 1.91
C ASN A 497 8.22 13.53 2.21
N LEU A 498 7.98 12.61 1.27
CA LEU A 498 8.39 11.22 1.42
C LEU A 498 9.88 11.02 1.09
N ASN A 499 10.54 12.00 0.45
CA ASN A 499 11.94 11.90 0.06
C ASN A 499 12.84 11.49 1.23
N GLY A 500 13.60 10.41 1.02
CA GLY A 500 14.53 9.84 1.99
C GLY A 500 13.88 8.97 3.08
N LEU A 501 12.57 8.73 3.04
CA LEU A 501 11.94 7.69 3.89
C LEU A 501 12.18 6.33 3.27
N TYR A 502 12.76 5.41 4.04
CA TYR A 502 12.72 3.99 3.71
C TYR A 502 11.35 3.45 4.13
N VAL A 503 10.50 3.13 3.16
CA VAL A 503 9.15 2.62 3.38
C VAL A 503 9.12 1.12 3.09
N PHE A 504 8.63 0.35 4.05
CA PHE A 504 8.63 -1.11 4.01
C PHE A 504 7.37 -1.68 4.66
N GLY A 505 7.12 -2.97 4.47
CA GLY A 505 5.92 -3.64 4.96
C GLY A 505 6.22 -4.95 5.68
N ASP A 506 5.18 -5.50 6.29
CA ASP A 506 5.15 -6.86 6.83
C ASP A 506 4.00 -7.65 6.20
N PHE A 507 4.34 -8.79 5.62
CA PHE A 507 3.43 -9.65 4.87
C PHE A 507 2.29 -10.21 5.73
N MET A 508 2.56 -10.60 6.99
CA MET A 508 1.58 -11.30 7.83
C MET A 508 0.61 -10.35 8.54
N SER A 509 1.09 -9.20 8.99
CA SER A 509 0.31 -8.21 9.74
C SER A 509 -0.33 -7.16 8.84
N GLY A 510 0.19 -6.98 7.63
CA GLY A 510 -0.21 -5.91 6.71
C GLY A 510 0.19 -4.52 7.18
N ARG A 511 1.13 -4.40 8.12
CA ARG A 511 1.65 -3.10 8.56
C ARG A 511 2.51 -2.48 7.47
N LEU A 512 2.33 -1.17 7.27
CA LEU A 512 3.24 -0.32 6.53
C LEU A 512 4.02 0.53 7.53
N MET A 513 5.33 0.60 7.33
CA MET A 513 6.26 1.22 8.28
C MET A 513 7.27 2.07 7.51
N SER A 514 7.91 2.99 8.22
CA SER A 514 8.99 3.80 7.67
C SER A 514 10.15 3.98 8.63
N LEU A 515 11.35 4.09 8.06
CA LEU A 515 12.55 4.52 8.76
C LEU A 515 13.07 5.81 8.13
N ARG A 516 13.44 6.78 8.98
CA ARG A 516 14.16 7.99 8.58
C ARG A 516 15.48 8.07 9.33
N GLU A 517 16.58 8.14 8.60
CA GLU A 517 17.88 8.38 9.19
C GLU A 517 18.02 9.84 9.63
N ASN A 518 18.59 10.05 10.80
CA ASN A 518 19.14 11.34 11.18
C ASN A 518 20.59 11.42 10.66
N PRO A 519 20.89 12.28 9.68
CA PRO A 519 22.22 12.32 9.06
C PRO A 519 23.32 12.82 10.01
N GLU A 520 22.97 13.53 11.09
CA GLU A 520 23.95 14.03 12.07
C GLU A 520 24.39 12.93 13.05
N THR A 521 23.50 12.00 13.37
CA THR A 521 23.75 10.96 14.40
C THR A 521 23.83 9.54 13.84
N GLY A 522 23.41 9.31 12.60
CA GLY A 522 23.26 7.99 11.98
C GLY A 522 22.12 7.14 12.58
N GLN A 523 21.30 7.71 13.47
CA GLN A 523 20.21 6.98 14.13
C GLN A 523 18.97 6.92 13.23
N TRP A 524 18.30 5.77 13.24
CA TRP A 524 17.07 5.55 12.49
C TRP A 524 15.84 5.79 13.36
N ARG A 525 14.96 6.69 12.90
CA ARG A 525 13.66 6.95 13.51
C ARG A 525 12.59 6.12 12.84
N TYR A 526 11.92 5.28 13.63
CA TYR A 526 10.76 4.50 13.23
C TYR A 526 9.47 5.34 13.23
N SER A 527 8.58 5.09 12.27
CA SER A 527 7.20 5.59 12.27
C SER A 527 6.28 4.61 11.53
N GLU A 528 5.09 4.36 12.10
CA GLU A 528 4.02 3.61 11.41
C GLU A 528 3.44 4.46 10.27
N ILE A 529 2.94 3.79 9.23
CA ILE A 529 2.16 4.41 8.15
C ILE A 529 0.72 3.90 8.27
N CYS A 530 -0.20 4.83 8.43
CA CYS A 530 -1.62 4.59 8.55
C CYS A 530 -2.36 5.14 7.35
N MET A 531 -3.47 4.50 7.01
CA MET A 531 -4.34 5.00 5.95
C MET A 531 -5.14 6.20 6.44
N GLY A 532 -5.06 7.30 5.70
CA GLY A 532 -5.79 8.54 5.99
C GLY A 532 -7.30 8.31 6.12
N ARG A 533 -7.89 8.86 7.17
CA ARG A 533 -9.35 8.77 7.43
C ARG A 533 -10.02 10.12 7.20
N GLY A 534 -11.35 10.10 7.12
CA GLY A 534 -12.15 11.34 6.99
C GLY A 534 -11.77 12.13 5.74
N GLN A 535 -11.51 13.43 5.89
CA GLN A 535 -11.16 14.31 4.78
C GLN A 535 -9.80 14.00 4.14
N THR A 536 -8.86 13.34 4.84
CA THR A 536 -7.48 13.13 4.36
C THR A 536 -7.38 12.38 3.03
N CYS A 537 -8.23 11.36 2.82
CA CYS A 537 -8.28 10.58 1.57
C CYS A 537 -9.64 10.68 0.86
N ALA A 538 -10.47 11.66 1.20
CA ALA A 538 -11.81 11.82 0.63
C ALA A 538 -11.82 12.48 -0.77
N PHE A 539 -10.72 12.35 -1.53
CA PHE A 539 -10.58 12.87 -2.88
C PHE A 539 -10.97 11.80 -3.91
N PRO A 540 -11.54 12.17 -5.07
CA PRO A 540 -11.83 11.23 -6.15
C PRO A 540 -10.60 10.40 -6.53
N GLY A 541 -10.76 9.08 -6.64
CA GLY A 541 -9.70 8.14 -7.02
C GLY A 541 -8.76 7.71 -5.90
N LEU A 542 -8.76 8.39 -4.74
CA LEU A 542 -7.98 7.95 -3.57
C LEU A 542 -8.76 6.96 -2.71
N ILE A 543 -8.03 6.02 -2.14
CA ILE A 543 -8.55 5.02 -1.20
C ILE A 543 -7.70 5.00 0.08
N ASN A 544 -8.28 4.42 1.13
CA ASN A 544 -7.70 4.32 2.47
C ASN A 544 -7.69 2.88 3.00
N ASN A 545 -7.63 1.91 2.10
CA ASN A 545 -7.63 0.49 2.42
C ASN A 545 -6.86 -0.28 1.35
N TYR A 546 -6.38 -1.45 1.74
CA TYR A 546 -5.62 -2.37 0.91
C TYR A 546 -5.74 -3.78 1.51
N TYR A 547 -5.44 -4.81 0.72
CA TYR A 547 -5.41 -6.17 1.24
C TYR A 547 -4.22 -6.40 2.19
N PRO A 548 -4.38 -7.18 3.27
CA PRO A 548 -3.39 -7.24 4.33
C PRO A 548 -2.07 -7.91 3.93
N HIS A 549 -2.06 -8.86 3.00
CA HIS A 549 -0.81 -9.57 2.69
C HIS A 549 0.06 -8.76 1.73
N ILE A 550 0.99 -7.97 2.27
CA ILE A 550 1.93 -7.15 1.48
C ILE A 550 3.03 -8.06 0.90
N ILE A 551 2.89 -8.41 -0.38
CA ILE A 551 3.76 -9.37 -1.06
C ILE A 551 5.08 -8.74 -1.45
N SER A 552 5.08 -7.50 -1.95
CA SER A 552 6.28 -6.87 -2.51
C SER A 552 6.14 -5.36 -2.61
N PHE A 553 7.25 -4.67 -2.86
CA PHE A 553 7.30 -3.26 -3.27
C PHE A 553 7.89 -3.12 -4.68
N GLY A 554 7.70 -1.95 -5.28
CA GLY A 554 8.31 -1.57 -6.54
C GLY A 554 8.29 -0.06 -6.72
N GLU A 555 9.08 0.43 -7.67
CA GLU A 555 9.07 1.83 -8.08
C GLU A 555 8.84 1.93 -9.59
N ASP A 556 8.24 3.04 -10.03
CA ASP A 556 8.22 3.36 -11.46
C ASP A 556 9.50 4.07 -11.90
N GLU A 557 9.63 4.33 -13.20
CA GLU A 557 10.83 4.94 -13.77
C GLU A 557 11.11 6.36 -13.21
N ALA A 558 10.10 7.05 -12.69
CA ALA A 558 10.21 8.36 -12.05
C ALA A 558 10.51 8.27 -10.54
N GLY A 559 10.55 7.07 -9.97
CA GLY A 559 10.83 6.83 -8.55
C GLY A 559 9.60 6.91 -7.66
N GLU A 560 8.39 6.97 -8.22
CA GLU A 560 7.17 6.88 -7.40
C GLU A 560 7.05 5.47 -6.82
N LEU A 561 6.57 5.39 -5.58
CA LEU A 561 6.56 4.15 -4.81
C LEU A 561 5.22 3.43 -4.93
N TYR A 562 5.32 2.11 -5.13
CA TYR A 562 4.20 1.19 -5.21
C TYR A 562 4.43 0.00 -4.29
N PHE A 563 3.34 -0.64 -3.88
CA PHE A 563 3.40 -1.95 -3.26
C PHE A 563 2.31 -2.87 -3.79
N MET A 564 2.57 -4.16 -3.66
CA MET A 564 1.71 -5.24 -4.09
C MET A 564 1.14 -5.93 -2.86
N SER A 565 -0.17 -6.15 -2.83
CA SER A 565 -0.78 -6.95 -1.79
C SER A 565 -1.90 -7.84 -2.31
N THR A 566 -2.28 -8.86 -1.53
CA THR A 566 -3.32 -9.82 -1.90
C THR A 566 -4.26 -10.16 -0.75
N GLY A 567 -5.53 -10.38 -1.08
CA GLY A 567 -6.49 -10.93 -0.14
C GLY A 567 -6.26 -12.41 0.17
N MET A 568 -5.52 -13.12 -0.69
CA MET A 568 -5.21 -14.55 -0.53
C MET A 568 -3.82 -14.85 -1.12
N PRO A 569 -2.82 -15.22 -0.31
CA PRO A 569 -1.46 -15.45 -0.77
C PRO A 569 -1.28 -16.86 -1.34
N SER A 570 -1.92 -17.08 -2.48
CA SER A 570 -1.81 -18.31 -3.28
C SER A 570 -1.46 -17.94 -4.72
N ALA A 571 -0.50 -18.67 -5.30
CA ALA A 571 -0.07 -18.48 -6.69
C ALA A 571 -1.24 -18.54 -7.69
N THR A 572 -2.32 -19.25 -7.37
CA THR A 572 -3.40 -19.51 -8.34
C THR A 572 -4.59 -18.55 -8.24
N VAL A 573 -4.67 -17.74 -7.18
CA VAL A 573 -5.84 -16.92 -6.87
C VAL A 573 -5.62 -15.47 -7.29
N ALA A 574 -6.54 -14.94 -8.10
CA ALA A 574 -6.45 -13.63 -8.72
C ALA A 574 -6.92 -12.46 -7.81
N HIS A 575 -6.41 -12.41 -6.57
CA HIS A 575 -6.78 -11.39 -5.56
C HIS A 575 -5.68 -10.33 -5.33
N GLY A 576 -4.62 -10.37 -6.13
CA GLY A 576 -3.51 -9.44 -6.07
C GLY A 576 -3.85 -8.07 -6.67
N VAL A 577 -3.33 -7.04 -6.04
CA VAL A 577 -3.51 -5.63 -6.40
C VAL A 577 -2.17 -4.89 -6.25
N VAL A 578 -1.95 -3.90 -7.12
CA VAL A 578 -0.82 -2.96 -7.02
C VAL A 578 -1.40 -1.61 -6.62
N TYR A 579 -0.80 -1.00 -5.59
CA TYR A 579 -1.19 0.30 -5.04
C TYR A 579 -0.03 1.29 -5.20
N LYS A 580 -0.33 2.50 -5.71
CA LYS A 580 0.56 3.65 -5.65
C LYS A 580 0.40 4.33 -4.28
N MET A 581 1.52 4.66 -3.64
CA MET A 581 1.54 5.39 -2.38
C MET A 581 1.42 6.89 -2.63
N ILE A 582 0.51 7.55 -1.92
CA ILE A 582 0.19 8.97 -2.11
C ILE A 582 0.27 9.68 -0.77
N ASP A 583 1.13 10.71 -0.69
CA ASP A 583 1.01 11.71 0.37
C ASP A 583 -0.03 12.75 -0.07
N PRO A 584 -1.19 12.90 0.59
CA PRO A 584 -2.17 13.95 0.29
C PRO A 584 -1.80 15.32 0.89
N SER A 585 -0.82 15.37 1.80
CA SER A 585 -0.35 16.61 2.44
C SER A 585 0.71 17.34 1.61
N ARG A 586 1.54 16.62 0.83
CA ARG A 586 2.50 17.22 -0.11
C ARG A 586 2.68 16.65 -1.53
N ARG A 587 2.30 17.40 -2.59
CA ARG A 587 2.66 17.23 -4.01
C ARG A 587 3.75 18.23 -4.46
N ALA A 588 4.42 17.95 -5.57
CA ALA A 588 5.46 18.76 -6.21
C ALA A 588 4.95 19.67 -7.35
N PRO A 589 5.58 20.87 -7.60
CA PRO A 589 5.09 21.99 -8.44
C PRO A 589 4.59 21.66 -9.85
N PRO A 590 3.66 22.44 -10.46
CA PRO A 590 3.00 22.02 -11.68
C PRO A 590 4.01 22.09 -12.79
N GLY A 591 4.08 21.02 -13.58
CA GLY A 591 5.13 20.86 -14.57
C GLY A 591 6.46 20.33 -14.02
N LYS A 592 6.72 20.33 -12.70
CA LYS A 592 8.00 19.83 -12.16
C LYS A 592 8.18 18.33 -12.39
N CYS A 593 7.11 17.57 -12.18
CA CYS A 593 7.11 16.12 -12.34
C CYS A 593 6.40 15.67 -13.62
N GLN A 594 6.29 16.57 -14.61
CA GLN A 594 5.75 16.18 -15.91
C GLN A 594 6.74 15.27 -16.62
N ILE A 595 6.29 14.06 -16.87
CA ILE A 595 7.00 13.07 -17.64
C ILE A 595 6.47 13.13 -19.07
N GLN A 596 7.37 13.06 -20.05
CA GLN A 596 7.01 12.84 -21.45
C GLN A 596 7.49 11.43 -21.86
N PRO A 597 6.64 10.40 -21.71
CA PRO A 597 7.03 9.04 -22.04
C PRO A 597 7.36 8.89 -23.53
N SER A 598 8.42 8.14 -23.82
CA SER A 598 8.74 7.71 -25.17
C SER A 598 7.63 6.82 -25.71
N ARG A 599 7.24 7.03 -26.98
CA ARG A 599 6.19 6.23 -27.61
C ARG A 599 6.60 4.76 -27.73
N VAL A 600 5.69 3.86 -27.37
CA VAL A 600 5.86 2.41 -27.53
C VAL A 600 4.88 1.91 -28.59
N LYS A 601 5.37 1.09 -29.52
CA LYS A 601 4.52 0.42 -30.50
C LYS A 601 3.75 -0.70 -29.79
N VAL A 602 2.43 -0.61 -29.76
CA VAL A 602 1.55 -1.63 -29.17
C VAL A 602 0.96 -2.48 -30.28
N ARG A 603 1.17 -3.81 -30.22
CA ARG A 603 0.60 -4.77 -31.17
C ARG A 603 -0.55 -5.61 -30.60
N SER A 604 -0.63 -5.73 -29.28
CA SER A 604 -1.72 -6.44 -28.60
C SER A 604 -2.93 -5.53 -28.36
N ARG A 605 -4.08 -6.13 -28.05
CA ARG A 605 -5.22 -5.35 -27.53
C ARG A 605 -4.85 -4.74 -26.18
N LEU A 606 -5.43 -3.57 -25.90
CA LEU A 606 -5.31 -2.88 -24.63
C LEU A 606 -6.52 -3.18 -23.76
N ILE A 607 -6.27 -3.43 -22.48
CA ILE A 607 -7.27 -3.58 -21.44
C ILE A 607 -7.14 -2.36 -20.54
N HIS A 608 -8.12 -1.45 -20.61
CA HIS A 608 -8.14 -0.27 -19.77
C HIS A 608 -8.31 -0.65 -18.31
N PHE A 609 -7.55 0.01 -17.44
CA PHE A 609 -7.63 -0.22 -16.02
C PHE A 609 -8.89 0.41 -15.43
N VAL A 610 -9.54 -0.33 -14.53
CA VAL A 610 -10.69 0.14 -13.77
C VAL A 610 -10.47 -0.23 -12.30
N PRO A 611 -10.38 0.76 -11.39
CA PRO A 611 -10.21 0.50 -9.97
C PRO A 611 -11.47 -0.18 -9.40
N LYS A 612 -11.27 -1.11 -8.45
CA LYS A 612 -12.36 -1.86 -7.81
C LYS A 612 -12.57 -1.43 -6.37
N GLU A 613 -11.50 -1.11 -5.67
CA GLU A 613 -11.55 -0.65 -4.29
C GLU A 613 -12.09 0.78 -4.21
N LYS A 614 -12.75 1.09 -3.10
CA LYS A 614 -13.37 2.40 -2.86
C LYS A 614 -12.95 2.96 -1.51
N PHE A 615 -12.97 4.28 -1.39
CA PHE A 615 -12.75 4.96 -0.13
C PHE A 615 -13.80 4.53 0.92
N ILE A 616 -13.33 4.17 2.11
CA ILE A 616 -14.19 3.77 3.23
C ILE A 616 -14.42 4.98 4.14
N ARG A 617 -15.62 5.57 4.03
CA ARG A 617 -16.13 6.59 4.97
C ARG A 617 -16.53 5.92 6.28
N ARG A 618 -15.70 6.01 7.32
CA ARG A 618 -16.15 5.76 8.69
C ARG A 618 -16.84 7.02 9.19
N THR A 619 -18.15 6.99 9.42
CA THR A 619 -18.82 8.04 10.20
C THR A 619 -18.22 8.05 11.60
N GLU A 620 -17.60 9.16 11.99
CA GLU A 620 -17.24 9.39 13.38
C GLU A 620 -18.51 9.30 14.23
N SER A 621 -18.60 8.29 15.09
CA SER A 621 -19.60 8.29 16.13
C SER A 621 -19.21 9.38 17.13
N THR A 622 -19.88 10.53 17.07
CA THR A 622 -19.87 11.53 18.14
C THR A 622 -19.98 10.81 19.50
N PRO A 623 -19.09 11.05 20.48
CA PRO A 623 -19.27 10.54 21.82
C PRO A 623 -20.60 11.08 22.35
N ARG A 624 -21.52 10.18 22.71
CA ARG A 624 -22.73 10.58 23.43
C ARG A 624 -22.28 11.25 24.74
N PRO A 625 -22.80 12.44 25.11
CA PRO A 625 -22.37 13.11 26.32
C PRO A 625 -22.59 12.19 27.53
N THR A 626 -21.50 11.93 28.26
CA THR A 626 -21.52 11.23 29.53
C THR A 626 -22.44 12.00 30.49
N LYS A 627 -23.57 11.38 30.87
CA LYS A 627 -24.40 11.91 31.96
C LYS A 627 -23.57 11.94 33.24
N ALA A 628 -23.54 13.11 33.88
CA ALA A 628 -22.83 13.37 35.12
C ALA A 628 -23.20 12.36 36.24
N PRO A 629 -22.29 12.09 37.19
CA PRO A 629 -22.52 11.13 38.26
C PRO A 629 -23.57 11.68 39.22
N ARG A 630 -24.67 10.94 39.43
CA ARG A 630 -25.60 11.22 40.52
C ARG A 630 -24.95 10.79 41.84
N ARG A 631 -24.84 11.75 42.77
CA ARG A 631 -24.40 11.58 44.16
C ARG A 631 -25.11 10.40 44.84
N SER A 632 -24.31 9.54 45.48
CA SER A 632 -24.71 8.47 46.38
C SER A 632 -25.35 9.02 47.67
N ARG A 633 -26.40 8.36 48.15
CA ARG A 633 -26.96 8.52 49.50
C ARG A 633 -27.09 7.12 50.16
N PRO A 634 -26.84 6.94 51.47
CA PRO A 634 -26.43 5.65 52.03
C PRO A 634 -27.58 4.70 52.40
N THR A 635 -27.30 3.42 52.12
CA THR A 635 -27.69 2.12 52.72
C THR A 635 -28.76 2.00 53.81
N ALA A 636 -29.63 0.99 53.65
CA ALA A 636 -30.17 0.16 54.73
C ALA A 636 -30.08 -1.34 54.34
N ALA A 637 -29.78 -2.19 55.33
CA ALA A 637 -29.35 -3.58 55.21
C ALA A 637 -30.48 -4.61 54.93
N PRO A 638 -30.15 -5.83 54.46
CA PRO A 638 -31.13 -6.87 54.10
C PRO A 638 -31.43 -7.86 55.25
N PRO A 639 -32.61 -8.52 55.26
CA PRO A 639 -32.84 -9.70 56.10
C PRO A 639 -32.60 -11.02 55.33
N ALA A 640 -32.20 -12.05 56.08
CA ALA A 640 -31.81 -13.39 55.63
C ALA A 640 -32.95 -14.44 55.83
N PRO A 641 -32.73 -15.77 55.73
CA PRO A 641 -33.24 -16.63 54.65
C PRO A 641 -34.17 -17.78 55.11
N THR A 642 -34.81 -18.51 54.19
CA THR A 642 -35.47 -19.82 54.49
C THR A 642 -35.44 -20.81 53.29
N PRO A 643 -35.56 -22.15 53.53
CA PRO A 643 -34.85 -23.19 52.76
C PRO A 643 -35.72 -24.06 51.81
N ARG A 644 -35.02 -24.81 50.94
CA ARG A 644 -35.51 -25.77 49.93
C ARG A 644 -36.12 -27.07 50.52
N PRO A 645 -37.01 -27.77 49.79
CA PRO A 645 -37.26 -29.19 49.95
C PRO A 645 -36.69 -30.07 48.80
N PRO A 646 -36.54 -31.40 49.00
CA PRO A 646 -35.75 -32.28 48.13
C PRO A 646 -36.58 -33.10 47.12
N ARG A 647 -35.90 -33.60 46.08
CA ARG A 647 -36.44 -34.48 45.01
C ARG A 647 -36.23 -35.96 45.34
N PRO A 648 -37.17 -36.86 45.01
CA PRO A 648 -36.97 -38.30 45.15
C PRO A 648 -36.52 -38.98 43.83
N THR A 649 -35.96 -40.18 44.01
CA THR A 649 -35.32 -41.09 43.05
C THR A 649 -36.29 -42.15 42.52
N SER A 650 -36.05 -42.69 41.30
CA SER A 650 -36.05 -44.14 40.96
C SER A 650 -36.10 -44.44 39.44
N ARG A 651 -35.50 -45.58 39.08
CA ARG A 651 -35.29 -46.26 37.77
C ARG A 651 -36.55 -47.13 37.37
N PRO A 652 -36.47 -48.10 36.43
CA PRO A 652 -36.31 -48.06 34.95
C PRO A 652 -37.36 -48.97 34.20
N GLY A 653 -37.46 -48.97 32.85
CA GLY A 653 -38.17 -50.08 32.17
C GLY A 653 -38.54 -50.00 30.68
N ARG A 654 -37.84 -50.83 29.87
CA ARG A 654 -38.31 -51.78 28.81
C ARG A 654 -39.17 -51.35 27.59
N ARG A 655 -38.52 -51.48 26.41
CA ARG A 655 -38.75 -52.42 25.26
C ARG A 655 -40.01 -52.38 24.34
N ARG A 656 -39.70 -52.60 23.04
CA ARG A 656 -40.50 -53.05 21.85
C ARG A 656 -41.35 -51.96 21.19
N GLY A 657 -41.46 -51.84 19.87
CA GLY A 657 -40.98 -52.60 18.71
C GLY A 657 -41.83 -52.22 17.48
N SER A 658 -41.17 -52.05 16.32
CA SER A 658 -41.64 -52.15 14.92
C SER A 658 -43.03 -51.61 14.47
N GLY A 659 -43.02 -50.80 13.40
CA GLY A 659 -44.19 -50.63 12.52
C GLY A 659 -44.03 -49.58 11.43
N ARG A 660 -43.59 -49.98 10.22
CA ARG A 660 -43.59 -49.17 8.98
C ARG A 660 -45.02 -48.84 8.54
N ARG A 661 -45.29 -47.59 8.13
CA ARG A 661 -45.73 -47.24 6.76
C ARG A 661 -45.82 -45.72 6.55
N ARG A 662 -45.50 -45.33 5.32
CA ARG A 662 -45.34 -43.97 4.80
C ARG A 662 -46.64 -43.14 4.90
N GLY A 663 -46.51 -41.93 5.43
CA GLY A 663 -47.40 -40.80 5.20
C GLY A 663 -46.54 -39.55 5.07
N ARG A 664 -46.54 -38.93 3.89
CA ARG A 664 -45.83 -37.68 3.58
C ARG A 664 -46.67 -36.54 4.19
N LEU A 665 -46.18 -35.94 5.27
CA LEU A 665 -46.71 -34.72 5.88
C LEU A 665 -45.51 -33.82 6.21
N GLY A 666 -45.64 -32.54 5.86
CA GLY A 666 -44.55 -31.56 5.86
C GLY A 666 -43.84 -31.44 7.21
N THR A 667 -42.52 -31.41 7.15
CA THR A 667 -41.67 -31.07 8.29
C THR A 667 -41.68 -29.57 8.47
N ALA A 668 -42.50 -29.07 9.40
CA ALA A 668 -42.04 -27.94 10.19
C ALA A 668 -40.81 -28.44 10.95
N ASP A 669 -39.66 -27.79 10.76
CA ASP A 669 -38.45 -28.12 11.50
C ASP A 669 -38.76 -28.04 13.01
N PRO A 670 -38.36 -29.03 13.82
CA PRO A 670 -38.55 -28.98 15.26
C PRO A 670 -37.83 -27.74 15.82
N GLU A 671 -38.50 -27.00 16.70
CA GLU A 671 -37.92 -25.89 17.46
C GLU A 671 -36.57 -26.32 18.07
N PRO A 672 -35.49 -25.54 17.90
CA PRO A 672 -34.17 -25.91 18.40
C PRO A 672 -34.19 -26.03 19.93
N SER A 673 -33.56 -27.08 20.47
CA SER A 673 -33.41 -27.23 21.92
C SER A 673 -32.48 -26.18 22.50
N ASN A 674 -32.71 -25.76 23.75
CA ASN A 674 -31.81 -24.84 24.46
C ASN A 674 -30.37 -25.42 24.52
N GLY A 675 -29.39 -24.65 24.07
CA GLY A 675 -27.99 -25.05 23.92
C GLY A 675 -27.64 -25.69 22.56
N ALA A 676 -28.59 -25.74 21.61
CA ALA A 676 -28.30 -26.15 20.24
C ALA A 676 -27.35 -25.15 19.57
N VAL A 677 -26.44 -25.66 18.74
CA VAL A 677 -25.48 -24.84 17.98
C VAL A 677 -25.68 -25.05 16.49
N ARG A 678 -25.43 -24.01 15.70
CA ARG A 678 -25.36 -24.08 14.24
C ARG A 678 -24.20 -23.25 13.72
N LEU A 679 -23.73 -23.61 12.53
CA LEU A 679 -22.71 -22.82 11.83
C LEU A 679 -23.35 -22.03 10.71
N VAL A 680 -23.10 -20.72 10.71
CA VAL A 680 -23.38 -19.87 9.56
C VAL A 680 -22.09 -19.68 8.79
N ARG A 681 -22.13 -20.00 7.49
CA ARG A 681 -20.96 -20.06 6.63
C ARG A 681 -21.11 -19.15 5.40
N PRO A 682 -20.05 -18.46 4.99
CA PRO A 682 -19.93 -17.91 3.64
C PRO A 682 -20.08 -19.01 2.57
N ALA A 683 -20.59 -18.64 1.38
CA ALA A 683 -20.77 -19.57 0.28
C ALA A 683 -19.42 -20.16 -0.17
N GLY A 684 -19.38 -21.49 -0.39
CA GLY A 684 -18.17 -22.20 -0.85
C GLY A 684 -17.34 -22.88 0.24
N LEU A 685 -17.67 -22.74 1.54
CA LEU A 685 -16.95 -23.41 2.64
C LEU A 685 -17.51 -24.79 2.99
N SER A 686 -16.62 -25.68 3.47
CA SER A 686 -16.97 -27.02 3.93
C SER A 686 -17.95 -26.96 5.14
N PRO A 687 -18.82 -27.97 5.34
CA PRO A 687 -19.88 -27.92 6.36
C PRO A 687 -19.39 -27.79 7.81
N GLY A 688 -18.11 -28.05 8.09
CA GLY A 688 -17.52 -27.96 9.43
C GLY A 688 -16.90 -26.60 9.76
N ARG A 689 -17.08 -25.59 8.90
CA ARG A 689 -16.49 -24.25 9.06
C ARG A 689 -17.57 -23.18 9.09
N GLY A 690 -17.57 -22.33 10.12
CA GLY A 690 -18.49 -21.21 10.19
C GLY A 690 -18.53 -20.49 11.53
N ARG A 691 -19.26 -19.36 11.54
CA ARG A 691 -19.57 -18.59 12.75
C ARG A 691 -20.47 -19.44 13.63
N VAL A 692 -20.17 -19.49 14.91
CA VAL A 692 -20.97 -20.24 15.89
C VAL A 692 -22.16 -19.39 16.31
N GLU A 693 -23.35 -19.94 16.11
CA GLU A 693 -24.57 -19.41 16.70
C GLU A 693 -25.14 -20.44 17.66
N VAL A 694 -25.58 -19.99 18.84
CA VAL A 694 -26.16 -20.81 19.90
C VAL A 694 -27.61 -20.41 20.14
N PHE A 695 -28.48 -21.39 20.33
CA PHE A 695 -29.88 -21.17 20.68
C PHE A 695 -30.04 -21.17 22.20
N ALA A 696 -30.36 -20.02 22.79
CA ALA A 696 -30.56 -19.92 24.23
C ALA A 696 -31.64 -18.88 24.56
N GLY A 697 -32.49 -19.19 25.54
CA GLY A 697 -33.57 -18.28 25.94
C GLY A 697 -34.61 -18.04 24.84
N GLY A 698 -34.86 -19.05 23.99
CA GLY A 698 -35.88 -18.99 22.93
C GLY A 698 -35.47 -18.24 21.66
N ARG A 699 -34.17 -17.92 21.49
CA ARG A 699 -33.66 -17.23 20.29
C ARG A 699 -32.24 -17.68 19.93
N TRP A 700 -31.88 -17.51 18.66
CA TRP A 700 -30.50 -17.65 18.19
C TRP A 700 -29.69 -16.40 18.53
N GLY A 701 -28.41 -16.59 18.82
CA GLY A 701 -27.45 -15.51 18.97
C GLY A 701 -26.02 -15.97 18.81
N THR A 702 -25.11 -15.02 18.72
CA THR A 702 -23.68 -15.27 18.51
C THR A 702 -22.94 -15.45 19.85
N VAL A 703 -21.71 -15.92 19.75
CA VAL A 703 -20.82 -16.16 20.89
C VAL A 703 -19.61 -15.23 20.73
N CYS A 704 -19.19 -14.52 21.77
CA CYS A 704 -17.97 -13.71 21.73
C CYS A 704 -16.71 -14.59 21.79
N ASP A 705 -15.64 -14.13 21.15
CA ASP A 705 -14.36 -14.83 21.08
C ASP A 705 -13.43 -14.60 22.30
N ASP A 706 -13.89 -13.82 23.28
CA ASP A 706 -13.24 -13.65 24.57
C ASP A 706 -13.23 -14.98 25.34
N ALA A 707 -12.02 -15.35 25.78
CA ALA A 707 -11.68 -16.66 26.33
C ALA A 707 -11.98 -17.88 25.43
N TRP A 708 -12.43 -17.67 24.19
CA TRP A 708 -12.72 -18.73 23.23
C TRP A 708 -11.45 -19.47 22.82
N ASP A 709 -11.43 -20.79 22.97
CA ASP A 709 -10.25 -21.61 22.67
C ASP A 709 -10.63 -22.93 21.98
N THR A 710 -9.63 -23.75 21.67
CA THR A 710 -9.84 -25.03 20.98
C THR A 710 -10.67 -26.03 21.80
N LYS A 711 -10.74 -25.89 23.13
CA LYS A 711 -11.61 -26.72 23.98
C LYS A 711 -13.06 -26.32 23.82
N ALA A 712 -13.36 -25.02 23.76
CA ALA A 712 -14.70 -24.54 23.43
C ALA A 712 -15.11 -24.95 22.00
N ALA A 713 -14.20 -24.85 21.04
CA ALA A 713 -14.44 -25.33 19.68
C ALA A 713 -14.70 -26.85 19.63
N ALA A 714 -14.01 -27.65 20.45
CA ALA A 714 -14.23 -29.10 20.53
C ALA A 714 -15.64 -29.46 21.00
N VAL A 715 -16.20 -28.70 21.94
CA VAL A 715 -17.61 -28.85 22.37
C VAL A 715 -18.55 -28.61 21.19
N VAL A 716 -18.38 -27.50 20.45
CA VAL A 716 -19.21 -27.17 19.28
C VAL A 716 -19.10 -28.23 18.19
N CYS A 717 -17.87 -28.61 17.83
CA CYS A 717 -17.63 -29.60 16.78
C CYS A 717 -18.24 -30.96 17.12
N ARG A 718 -18.14 -31.39 18.39
CA ARG A 718 -18.81 -32.61 18.86
C ARG A 718 -20.33 -32.50 18.81
N GLN A 719 -20.90 -31.36 19.21
CA GLN A 719 -22.35 -31.13 19.11
C GLN A 719 -22.87 -31.22 17.67
N LEU A 720 -22.03 -30.85 16.70
CA LEU A 720 -22.34 -30.92 15.26
C LEU A 720 -21.96 -32.26 14.62
N GLY A 721 -21.47 -33.23 15.40
CA GLY A 721 -21.14 -34.59 14.95
C GLY A 721 -19.78 -34.75 14.28
N PHE A 722 -18.85 -33.81 14.51
CA PHE A 722 -17.44 -33.95 14.13
C PHE A 722 -16.62 -34.59 15.26
N LEU A 723 -15.53 -35.28 14.90
CA LEU A 723 -14.68 -35.98 15.85
C LEU A 723 -13.64 -35.04 16.50
N TYR A 724 -13.17 -34.04 15.74
CA TYR A 724 -12.10 -33.13 16.16
C TYR A 724 -12.48 -31.67 15.88
N ALA A 725 -11.96 -30.76 16.70
CA ALA A 725 -11.92 -29.34 16.39
C ALA A 725 -10.49 -28.99 15.96
N ALA A 726 -10.31 -28.67 14.69
CA ALA A 726 -9.01 -28.27 14.16
C ALA A 726 -8.63 -26.86 14.64
N ARG A 727 -9.62 -25.97 14.81
CA ARG A 727 -9.35 -24.59 15.26
C ARG A 727 -10.58 -23.90 15.87
N ALA A 728 -10.31 -23.07 16.86
CA ALA A 728 -11.21 -22.03 17.33
C ALA A 728 -10.95 -20.74 16.52
N ALA A 729 -11.94 -20.29 15.76
CA ALA A 729 -11.86 -19.05 14.99
C ALA A 729 -12.36 -17.88 15.82
N LYS A 730 -11.73 -16.72 15.61
CA LYS A 730 -11.90 -15.49 16.39
C LYS A 730 -12.13 -14.31 15.46
N ARG A 731 -12.53 -13.16 16.01
CA ARG A 731 -12.67 -11.88 15.31
C ARG A 731 -13.56 -11.93 14.08
N ALA A 732 -14.72 -12.59 14.22
CA ALA A 732 -15.72 -12.74 13.15
C ALA A 732 -15.16 -13.28 11.83
N GLU A 733 -14.19 -14.21 11.88
CA GLU A 733 -13.54 -14.82 10.70
C GLU A 733 -14.53 -15.32 9.64
N PHE A 734 -15.68 -15.85 10.06
CA PHE A 734 -16.73 -16.36 9.17
C PHE A 734 -17.88 -15.37 8.94
N GLY A 735 -17.60 -14.09 9.17
CA GLY A 735 -18.54 -12.97 9.10
C GLY A 735 -19.25 -12.70 10.42
N GLU A 736 -19.75 -11.47 10.55
CA GLU A 736 -20.45 -10.97 11.73
C GLU A 736 -21.95 -11.34 11.72
N GLY A 737 -22.52 -11.61 12.89
CA GLY A 737 -23.94 -11.88 13.10
C GLY A 737 -24.74 -10.65 13.50
N ARG A 738 -24.53 -9.50 12.84
CA ARG A 738 -25.10 -8.17 13.19
C ARG A 738 -26.63 -8.12 13.39
N THR A 739 -27.36 -9.09 12.87
CA THR A 739 -28.82 -9.19 12.99
C THR A 739 -29.28 -10.04 14.18
N LEU A 740 -28.35 -10.58 14.97
CA LEU A 740 -28.59 -11.44 16.11
C LEU A 740 -28.01 -10.79 17.38
N PRO A 741 -28.52 -11.10 18.58
CA PRO A 741 -27.85 -10.70 19.82
C PRO A 741 -26.60 -11.56 20.07
N ILE A 742 -25.60 -11.01 20.76
CA ILE A 742 -24.51 -11.81 21.36
C ILE A 742 -25.06 -12.41 22.65
N LEU A 743 -25.06 -13.75 22.76
CA LEU A 743 -25.68 -14.47 23.88
C LEU A 743 -24.69 -15.02 24.89
N LEU A 744 -23.46 -15.29 24.48
CA LEU A 744 -22.42 -15.84 25.35
C LEU A 744 -21.13 -15.06 25.21
N ASP A 745 -20.45 -14.89 26.33
CA ASP A 745 -19.17 -14.20 26.47
C ASP A 745 -18.34 -14.88 27.57
N ASP A 746 -17.03 -14.71 27.52
CA ASP A 746 -16.04 -15.34 28.41
C ASP A 746 -16.19 -16.88 28.47
N VAL A 747 -16.48 -17.51 27.33
CA VAL A 747 -16.80 -18.93 27.27
C VAL A 747 -15.55 -19.78 27.47
N ARG A 748 -15.47 -20.43 28.63
CA ARG A 748 -14.35 -21.29 29.06
C ARG A 748 -14.83 -22.71 29.24
N CYS A 749 -14.42 -23.57 28.32
CA CYS A 749 -14.76 -24.99 28.34
C CYS A 749 -13.54 -25.84 28.74
N THR A 750 -13.80 -26.97 29.38
CA THR A 750 -12.84 -28.05 29.59
C THR A 750 -12.69 -28.93 28.34
N GLY A 751 -13.67 -28.88 27.43
CA GLY A 751 -13.74 -29.66 26.19
C GLY A 751 -14.67 -30.88 26.30
N SER A 752 -15.21 -31.17 27.48
CA SER A 752 -16.01 -32.37 27.78
C SER A 752 -17.51 -32.09 27.97
N GLU A 753 -17.89 -30.81 27.98
CA GLU A 753 -19.26 -30.33 28.19
C GLU A 753 -20.23 -30.85 27.12
N ARG A 754 -21.51 -31.08 27.47
CA ARG A 754 -22.48 -31.57 26.49
C ARG A 754 -22.88 -30.50 25.48
N ASN A 755 -22.87 -29.24 25.89
CA ASN A 755 -23.14 -28.09 25.04
C ASN A 755 -22.48 -26.83 25.60
N LEU A 756 -22.41 -25.77 24.79
CA LEU A 756 -21.77 -24.50 25.16
C LEU A 756 -22.37 -23.83 26.41
N LEU A 757 -23.64 -24.08 26.76
CA LEU A 757 -24.27 -23.49 27.95
C LEU A 757 -23.83 -24.18 29.25
N GLU A 758 -23.17 -25.34 29.17
CA GLU A 758 -22.59 -26.02 30.33
C GLU A 758 -21.15 -25.55 30.63
N CYS A 759 -20.52 -24.79 29.71
CA CYS A 759 -19.23 -24.17 29.96
C CYS A 759 -19.34 -22.99 30.94
N ALA A 760 -18.23 -22.60 31.57
CA ALA A 760 -18.23 -21.34 32.32
C ALA A 760 -18.36 -20.16 31.34
N HIS A 761 -19.26 -19.22 31.63
CA HIS A 761 -19.51 -18.04 30.79
C HIS A 761 -20.07 -16.89 31.64
N ALA A 762 -20.05 -15.66 31.14
CA ALA A 762 -20.47 -14.44 31.87
C ALA A 762 -21.99 -14.32 32.15
N GLY A 763 -22.78 -15.35 31.84
CA GLY A 763 -24.25 -15.32 31.83
C GLY A 763 -24.85 -14.97 30.47
N LEU A 764 -26.14 -15.29 30.25
CA LEU A 764 -26.78 -15.10 28.94
C LEU A 764 -27.05 -13.63 28.63
N GLY A 765 -26.52 -13.15 27.49
CA GLY A 765 -26.67 -11.77 27.03
C GLY A 765 -25.90 -10.73 27.84
N SER A 766 -25.04 -11.17 28.77
CA SER A 766 -24.12 -10.31 29.50
C SER A 766 -22.76 -10.37 28.80
N HIS A 767 -22.41 -9.31 28.08
CA HIS A 767 -21.16 -9.21 27.33
C HIS A 767 -20.72 -7.75 27.20
N ASN A 768 -19.44 -7.52 26.93
CA ASN A 768 -18.91 -6.21 26.51
C ASN A 768 -18.46 -6.20 25.05
N CYS A 769 -18.60 -7.33 24.34
CA CYS A 769 -18.18 -7.50 22.95
C CYS A 769 -19.09 -6.82 21.92
N GLY A 770 -18.55 -6.55 20.73
CA GLY A 770 -19.30 -6.29 19.50
C GLY A 770 -19.24 -7.46 18.52
N HIS A 771 -20.01 -7.43 17.43
CA HIS A 771 -20.08 -8.55 16.49
C HIS A 771 -18.78 -8.81 15.72
N GLN A 772 -17.86 -7.85 15.67
CA GLN A 772 -16.49 -8.07 15.18
C GLN A 772 -15.71 -9.09 16.01
N GLU A 773 -16.20 -9.46 17.20
CA GLU A 773 -15.66 -10.47 18.10
C GLU A 773 -16.46 -11.79 18.05
N ASP A 774 -17.35 -11.97 17.06
CA ASP A 774 -18.11 -13.21 16.95
C ASP A 774 -17.18 -14.41 16.69
N ALA A 775 -17.34 -15.44 17.52
CA ALA A 775 -16.56 -16.65 17.52
C ALA A 775 -16.99 -17.63 16.40
N GLY A 776 -16.02 -18.39 15.91
CA GLY A 776 -16.20 -19.41 14.88
C GLY A 776 -15.49 -20.71 15.23
N VAL A 777 -15.69 -21.74 14.40
CA VAL A 777 -14.96 -23.01 14.51
C VAL A 777 -14.59 -23.59 13.14
N VAL A 778 -13.54 -24.40 13.16
CA VAL A 778 -13.17 -25.33 12.10
C VAL A 778 -13.17 -26.74 12.67
N CYS A 779 -14.11 -27.56 12.22
CA CYS A 779 -14.28 -28.94 12.64
C CYS A 779 -13.74 -29.91 11.59
N SER A 780 -13.18 -31.02 12.06
CA SER A 780 -12.60 -32.08 11.23
C SER A 780 -13.15 -33.46 11.63
N ARG A 781 -13.19 -34.38 10.67
CA ARG A 781 -13.42 -35.81 10.91
C ARG A 781 -12.13 -36.62 10.97
N GLU A 782 -11.04 -36.01 10.51
CA GLU A 782 -9.69 -36.58 10.52
C GLU A 782 -8.89 -35.89 11.62
N ASP A 783 -7.97 -36.63 12.22
CA ASP A 783 -7.13 -36.13 13.31
C ASP A 783 -6.21 -35.01 12.77
N PRO A 784 -6.29 -33.78 13.28
CA PRO A 784 -5.51 -32.66 12.76
C PRO A 784 -4.00 -32.75 13.04
N ASP A 785 -3.55 -33.71 13.86
CA ASP A 785 -2.14 -33.92 14.23
C ASP A 785 -1.47 -35.10 13.49
N LEU A 786 -2.13 -35.67 12.46
CA LEU A 786 -1.64 -36.80 11.64
C LEU A 786 -1.31 -36.42 10.20
#